data_AF-A0A813WZ50-F1
#
_entry.id   AF-A0A813WZ50-F1
#
_cell.length_a   1.000
_cell.length_b   1.000
_cell.length_c   1.000
_cell.angle_alpha   90.00
_cell.angle_beta   90.00
_cell.angle_gamma   90.00
#
_symmetry.space_group_name_H-M   'P 1'
#
loop_
_entity.id
_entity.type
_entity.pdbx_description
1 polymer ?
#
loop_
_entity_poly.entity_id
_entity_poly.type
_entity_poly.pdbx_seq_one_letter_code
_entity_poly.pdbx_strand_id
1 'polypeptide(L)'
;MASSSRAHRLGNTQRHCTDTLCLLLFVVFLLIYGSMCFLAVTLGHTSILTQPTDSEGNICGQGSYQDRPNQFYFDISKCLAVTGPSSLVRCPTRKVCVKTCPTQYNHYELLQTEEDIGISKATTRSKLVCVYDYDPLRDDRTIVQIVQLNLCAPFTLESEPLLNRCLPSILVNLLPDMTSDQLNISSALSLLENGVASTDIHTNLSQSSTNEMNTHVFQISQFTQIFGIIIKDIQKTWSTVCLFLFVGVCLMLMYILALRCIAGLITVISIMAFMIILFVISTYCWYTVYSGNDILYATYTVTHIINDYIRLRTIYIGIGSITTFLFSLGLLMICFLFNRLRLGISMLEQASQAVFCALSAFLLSPVIIIAMVLLTLTVVFISMNLSTIGTPIFRVVDAIPGCCDNYTNGNYCIPEQFKKYNYSEGRCEFQDFGFDENYFEYQYNSFIYKLMVFTLFKYQKYLQWFNIFAYFWIGAFLYAFEEIVLAGVFSDYYWSNDKTRKMSPLPLLNSIFIVIRYHIGSIAFGSLLIASLRFIRLLLNYLNEKLSKVDDNIIFRFIFKCLSCIFWCFEKFIKFLNKNAYVLIAARGYGFCKATRKVFGYMLSNCLRFFVITQLTELILICGTITICSLNAFLFYRYLIYTNQLNQLIIPWAPMVVLIALNYLIISICFSTFDMAVKTIFICFLEDLDINDGTVERPYVMNNDLLNLIGKANALNNKNIKQKKVKLQKHDISKK
;
A
#
# COMPACT_ATOMS: atom_id res chain seq x y z
N MET A 1 48.21 -33.45 -5.40
CA MET A 1 47.89 -32.14 -4.79
C MET A 1 47.81 -30.98 -5.79
N ALA A 2 48.43 -31.04 -6.98
CA ALA A 2 48.35 -29.95 -7.97
C ALA A 2 47.02 -29.83 -8.76
N SER A 3 46.19 -30.88 -8.86
CA SER A 3 44.88 -30.83 -9.54
C SER A 3 43.75 -30.21 -8.72
N SER A 4 43.96 -30.04 -7.40
CA SER A 4 43.02 -29.38 -6.47
C SER A 4 43.05 -27.85 -6.59
N SER A 5 44.12 -27.30 -7.18
CA SER A 5 44.37 -25.84 -7.25
C SER A 5 43.77 -25.15 -8.49
N ARG A 6 43.31 -25.90 -9.51
CA ARG A 6 42.74 -25.33 -10.75
C ARG A 6 41.22 -25.23 -10.75
N ALA A 7 40.51 -26.12 -10.04
CA ALA A 7 39.08 -25.93 -9.75
C ALA A 7 38.81 -24.67 -8.88
N HIS A 8 39.87 -24.15 -8.23
CA HIS A 8 39.87 -22.90 -7.47
C HIS A 8 39.77 -21.62 -8.33
N ARG A 9 39.73 -21.74 -9.67
CA ARG A 9 39.75 -20.59 -10.61
C ARG A 9 38.45 -20.32 -11.38
N LEU A 10 37.41 -21.15 -11.27
CA LEU A 10 36.09 -20.86 -11.86
C LEU A 10 35.24 -19.90 -11.01
N GLY A 11 35.66 -19.63 -9.76
CA GLY A 11 35.09 -18.63 -8.85
C GLY A 11 35.92 -17.35 -8.65
N ASN A 12 37.01 -17.18 -9.41
CA ASN A 12 37.89 -16.01 -9.31
C ASN A 12 38.01 -15.28 -10.67
N THR A 13 36.86 -15.02 -11.32
CA THR A 13 36.82 -13.90 -12.27
C THR A 13 37.04 -12.63 -11.46
N GLN A 14 38.02 -11.81 -11.82
CA GLN A 14 38.17 -10.49 -11.21
C GLN A 14 36.85 -9.75 -11.39
N ARG A 15 36.16 -9.48 -10.26
CA ARG A 15 34.90 -8.76 -10.28
C ARG A 15 35.21 -7.29 -10.48
N HIS A 16 34.58 -6.70 -11.48
CA HIS A 16 34.64 -5.26 -11.73
C HIS A 16 33.29 -4.64 -11.38
N CYS A 17 33.28 -3.35 -11.06
CA CYS A 17 32.02 -2.63 -10.85
C CYS A 17 31.20 -2.65 -12.14
N THR A 18 29.95 -3.10 -12.04
CA THR A 18 29.05 -3.25 -13.19
C THR A 18 28.15 -2.01 -13.33
N ASP A 19 27.91 -1.60 -14.59
CA ASP A 19 26.97 -0.55 -14.97
C ASP A 19 27.15 0.78 -14.19
N THR A 20 28.39 1.27 -14.11
CA THR A 20 28.80 2.44 -13.29
C THR A 20 28.10 3.75 -13.67
N LEU A 21 27.72 3.94 -14.94
CA LEU A 21 26.94 5.11 -15.38
C LEU A 21 25.57 5.15 -14.71
N CYS A 22 24.88 4.01 -14.61
CA CYS A 22 23.58 3.91 -13.96
C CYS A 22 23.69 4.09 -12.45
N LEU A 23 24.81 3.67 -11.84
CA LEU A 23 25.12 3.98 -10.45
C LEU A 23 25.23 5.50 -10.23
N LEU A 24 25.99 6.21 -11.09
CA LEU A 24 26.15 7.66 -10.98
C LEU A 24 24.80 8.38 -11.11
N LEU A 25 23.99 7.97 -12.08
CA LEU A 25 22.63 8.50 -12.28
C LEU A 25 21.74 8.27 -11.05
N PHE A 26 21.80 7.10 -10.42
CA PHE A 26 21.04 6.82 -9.20
C PHE A 26 21.52 7.63 -8.00
N VAL A 27 22.84 7.83 -7.83
CA VAL A 27 23.38 8.68 -6.76
C VAL A 27 22.95 10.13 -6.93
N VAL A 28 23.05 10.68 -8.15
CA VAL A 28 22.57 12.04 -8.46
C VAL A 28 21.07 12.16 -8.16
N PHE A 29 20.28 11.16 -8.55
CA PHE A 29 18.86 11.11 -8.23
C PHE A 29 18.59 11.15 -6.72
N LEU A 30 19.30 10.36 -5.93
CA LEU A 30 19.16 10.34 -4.47
C LEU A 30 19.55 11.67 -3.82
N LEU A 31 20.57 12.36 -4.35
CA LEU A 31 20.96 13.69 -3.87
C LEU A 31 19.89 14.75 -4.16
N ILE A 32 19.31 14.72 -5.36
CA ILE A 32 18.19 15.62 -5.73
C ILE A 32 16.97 15.33 -4.85
N TYR A 33 16.61 14.05 -4.68
CA TYR A 33 15.49 13.66 -3.84
C TYR A 33 15.72 14.02 -2.36
N GLY A 34 16.92 13.78 -1.83
CA GLY A 34 17.28 14.18 -0.46
C GLY A 34 17.20 15.68 -0.25
N SER A 35 17.66 16.48 -1.23
CA SER A 35 17.56 17.95 -1.20
C SER A 35 16.11 18.40 -1.21
N MET A 36 15.26 17.79 -2.06
CA MET A 36 13.82 18.07 -2.08
C MET A 36 13.16 17.71 -0.76
N CYS A 37 13.47 16.55 -0.18
CA CYS A 37 12.92 16.12 1.11
C CYS A 37 13.29 17.10 2.22
N PHE A 38 14.54 17.54 2.27
CA PHE A 38 15.00 18.54 3.23
C PHE A 38 14.20 19.84 3.09
N LEU A 39 14.09 20.37 1.87
CA LEU A 39 13.34 21.60 1.60
C LEU A 39 11.85 21.47 1.97
N ALA A 40 11.23 20.34 1.63
CA ALA A 40 9.83 20.07 1.95
C ALA A 40 9.59 20.07 3.45
N VAL A 41 10.46 19.43 4.25
CA VAL A 41 10.32 19.39 5.71
C VAL A 41 10.60 20.74 6.36
N THR A 42 11.54 21.53 5.83
CA THR A 42 11.85 22.85 6.40
C THR A 42 10.79 23.90 6.12
N LEU A 43 10.01 23.74 5.05
CA LEU A 43 9.05 24.76 4.57
C LEU A 43 7.60 24.32 4.64
N GLY A 44 7.34 23.02 4.77
CA GLY A 44 6.01 22.46 4.92
C GLY A 44 5.54 22.54 6.37
N HIS A 45 4.23 22.75 6.55
CA HIS A 45 3.59 22.79 7.85
C HIS A 45 2.49 21.72 7.93
N THR A 46 2.86 20.50 8.36
CA THR A 46 1.92 19.37 8.39
C THR A 46 0.74 19.56 9.34
N SER A 47 0.85 20.42 10.35
CA SER A 47 -0.25 20.70 11.29
C SER A 47 -1.48 21.29 10.60
N ILE A 48 -1.30 21.95 9.46
CA ILE A 48 -2.40 22.48 8.63
C ILE A 48 -3.35 21.37 8.15
N LEU A 49 -2.85 20.14 7.95
CA LEU A 49 -3.67 19.01 7.45
C LEU A 49 -4.43 18.29 8.56
N THR A 50 -3.93 18.34 9.80
CA THR A 50 -4.49 17.59 10.93
C THR A 50 -5.33 18.44 11.86
N GLN A 51 -5.05 19.75 11.93
CA GLN A 51 -5.72 20.69 12.81
C GLN A 51 -6.52 21.73 12.01
N PRO A 52 -7.69 22.17 12.51
CA PRO A 52 -8.45 23.23 11.88
C PRO A 52 -7.85 24.62 12.12
N THR A 53 -8.14 25.54 11.20
CA THR A 53 -7.69 26.93 11.25
C THR A 53 -8.86 27.90 11.41
N ASP A 54 -8.71 28.93 12.23
CA ASP A 54 -9.73 29.96 12.39
C ASP A 54 -9.79 30.93 11.18
N SER A 55 -10.70 31.92 11.22
CA SER A 55 -10.81 32.94 10.16
C SER A 55 -9.66 33.96 10.16
N GLU A 56 -8.79 33.94 11.16
CA GLU A 56 -7.60 34.80 11.27
C GLU A 56 -6.32 34.06 10.84
N GLY A 57 -6.43 32.79 10.44
CA GLY A 57 -5.32 31.96 9.97
C GLY A 57 -4.53 31.30 11.10
N ASN A 58 -5.00 31.37 12.33
CA ASN A 58 -4.38 30.66 13.46
C ASN A 58 -4.80 29.19 13.46
N ILE A 59 -3.88 28.31 13.84
CA ILE A 59 -4.12 26.87 13.96
C ILE A 59 -4.61 26.57 15.38
N CYS A 60 -5.79 25.97 15.51
CA CYS A 60 -6.34 25.62 16.82
C CYS A 60 -5.50 24.54 17.52
N GLY A 61 -5.16 24.76 18.80
CA GLY A 61 -4.34 23.83 19.58
C GLY A 61 -2.82 23.99 19.37
N GLN A 62 -2.37 25.05 18.71
CA GLN A 62 -0.95 25.34 18.48
C GLN A 62 -0.60 26.81 18.78
N GLY A 63 0.67 27.09 19.10
CA GLY A 63 1.16 28.45 19.36
C GLY A 63 0.46 29.13 20.54
N SER A 64 -0.04 30.34 20.32
CA SER A 64 -0.80 31.11 21.33
C SER A 64 -2.17 30.52 21.67
N TYR A 65 -2.66 29.54 20.90
CA TYR A 65 -3.98 28.91 21.06
C TYR A 65 -3.89 27.44 21.49
N GLN A 66 -2.80 27.03 22.16
CA GLN A 66 -2.63 25.67 22.69
C GLN A 66 -3.75 25.26 23.65
N ASP A 67 -4.32 26.21 24.38
CA ASP A 67 -5.43 26.01 25.30
C ASP A 67 -6.80 25.91 24.61
N ARG A 68 -6.86 26.14 23.28
CA ARG A 68 -8.08 26.18 22.47
C ARG A 68 -7.97 25.23 21.28
N PRO A 69 -8.11 23.91 21.49
CA PRO A 69 -7.89 22.92 20.43
C PRO A 69 -9.05 22.82 19.43
N ASN A 70 -10.27 23.28 19.77
CA ASN A 70 -11.47 23.01 18.98
C ASN A 70 -11.86 24.22 18.11
N GLN A 71 -12.23 23.99 16.85
CA GLN A 71 -12.77 25.02 15.96
C GLN A 71 -14.29 25.11 16.08
N PHE A 72 -14.79 26.31 16.29
CA PHE A 72 -16.20 26.66 16.30
C PHE A 72 -16.58 27.52 15.09
N TYR A 73 -17.75 27.27 14.50
CA TYR A 73 -18.30 28.05 13.39
C TYR A 73 -19.39 28.97 13.92
N PHE A 74 -19.34 30.25 13.57
CA PHE A 74 -20.37 31.21 13.98
C PHE A 74 -21.75 30.83 13.43
N ASP A 75 -21.78 30.25 12.23
CA ASP A 75 -23.00 29.74 11.62
C ASP A 75 -22.67 28.50 10.77
N ILE A 76 -22.91 27.33 11.35
CA ILE A 76 -22.63 26.04 10.70
C ILE A 76 -23.65 25.71 9.59
N SER A 77 -24.83 26.34 9.61
CA SER A 77 -25.88 26.10 8.61
C SER A 77 -25.43 26.54 7.21
N LYS A 78 -24.69 27.65 7.13
CA LYS A 78 -24.04 28.14 5.90
C LYS A 78 -23.04 27.15 5.32
N CYS A 79 -22.49 26.25 6.13
CA CYS A 79 -21.59 25.20 5.65
C CYS A 79 -22.34 24.03 5.00
N LEU A 80 -23.57 23.75 5.45
CA LEU A 80 -24.41 22.66 4.93
C LEU A 80 -25.06 23.02 3.58
N ALA A 81 -25.20 24.31 3.28
CA ALA A 81 -25.70 24.80 2.00
C ALA A 81 -24.67 24.66 0.83
N VAL A 82 -23.39 24.42 1.14
CA VAL A 82 -22.31 24.30 0.13
C VAL A 82 -22.17 22.84 -0.32
N THR A 83 -22.43 22.57 -1.60
CA THR A 83 -22.35 21.22 -2.18
C THR A 83 -20.90 20.81 -2.46
N GLY A 84 -20.45 19.67 -1.92
CA GLY A 84 -19.17 19.03 -2.26
C GLY A 84 -18.29 18.61 -1.05
N PRO A 85 -17.26 17.75 -1.28
CA PRO A 85 -16.44 17.11 -0.24
C PRO A 85 -15.52 18.05 0.57
N SER A 86 -15.55 19.36 0.29
CA SER A 86 -14.75 20.39 0.95
C SER A 86 -15.60 21.49 1.62
N SER A 87 -16.90 21.25 1.84
CA SER A 87 -17.86 22.22 2.39
C SER A 87 -17.50 22.74 3.79
N LEU A 88 -16.99 21.88 4.67
CA LEU A 88 -16.52 22.26 6.02
C LEU A 88 -15.16 22.97 6.03
N VAL A 89 -14.37 22.83 4.95
CA VAL A 89 -13.05 23.48 4.83
C VAL A 89 -13.19 24.88 4.22
N ARG A 90 -14.11 25.06 3.27
CA ARG A 90 -14.37 26.33 2.56
C ARG A 90 -15.70 26.99 2.98
N CYS A 91 -16.06 26.85 4.26
CA CYS A 91 -17.30 27.42 4.75
C CYS A 91 -17.22 28.96 4.82
N PRO A 92 -18.18 29.70 4.24
CA PRO A 92 -18.22 31.17 4.24
C PRO A 92 -18.81 31.70 5.55
N THR A 93 -18.24 31.29 6.69
CA THR A 93 -18.63 31.72 8.02
C THR A 93 -17.40 31.97 8.87
N ARG A 94 -17.52 32.88 9.84
CA ARG A 94 -16.42 33.17 10.74
C ARG A 94 -16.15 31.97 11.65
N LYS A 95 -14.87 31.63 11.79
CA LYS A 95 -14.40 30.50 12.59
C LYS A 95 -13.48 31.01 13.69
N VAL A 96 -13.58 30.43 14.88
CA VAL A 96 -12.71 30.75 16.05
C VAL A 96 -12.31 29.48 16.79
N CYS A 97 -11.15 29.49 17.42
CA CYS A 97 -10.69 28.41 18.29
C CYS A 97 -11.25 28.59 19.71
N VAL A 98 -11.82 27.52 20.24
CA VAL A 98 -12.44 27.45 21.58
C VAL A 98 -11.82 26.31 22.38
N LYS A 99 -11.83 26.46 23.71
CA LYS A 99 -11.31 25.45 24.64
C LYS A 99 -12.20 24.22 24.70
N THR A 100 -13.51 24.44 24.87
CA THR A 100 -14.53 23.41 24.93
C THR A 100 -15.67 23.78 23.98
N CYS A 101 -16.26 22.78 23.33
CA CYS A 101 -17.43 23.00 22.50
C CYS A 101 -18.64 23.42 23.36
N PRO A 102 -19.56 24.24 22.82
CA PRO A 102 -20.76 24.65 23.57
C PRO A 102 -21.64 23.46 23.91
N THR A 103 -22.14 23.41 25.13
CA THR A 103 -22.99 22.32 25.64
C THR A 103 -24.48 22.70 25.67
N GLN A 104 -24.82 23.93 25.27
CA GLN A 104 -26.18 24.46 25.37
C GLN A 104 -26.56 25.25 24.13
N TYR A 105 -27.85 25.20 23.81
CA TYR A 105 -28.44 26.10 22.84
C TYR A 105 -28.60 27.50 23.44
N ASN A 106 -28.01 28.50 22.80
CA ASN A 106 -28.22 29.90 23.15
C ASN A 106 -28.43 30.69 21.86
N HIS A 107 -29.47 31.54 21.82
CA HIS A 107 -29.73 32.45 20.73
C HIS A 107 -29.57 33.89 21.23
N TYR A 108 -28.95 34.75 20.43
CA TYR A 108 -28.61 36.12 20.83
C TYR A 108 -29.84 36.97 21.25
N GLU A 109 -31.00 36.75 20.64
CA GLU A 109 -32.25 37.46 20.99
C GLU A 109 -32.81 37.03 22.35
N LEU A 110 -32.69 35.74 22.68
CA LEU A 110 -33.11 35.22 23.99
C LEU A 110 -32.21 35.78 25.09
N LEU A 111 -30.90 35.80 24.83
CA LEU A 111 -29.93 36.41 25.74
C LEU A 111 -30.16 37.92 25.90
N GLN A 112 -30.48 38.64 24.84
CA GLN A 112 -30.84 40.07 24.95
C GLN A 112 -32.06 40.24 25.86
N THR A 113 -33.09 39.41 25.68
CA THR A 113 -34.30 39.44 26.49
C THR A 113 -34.02 39.10 27.96
N GLU A 114 -33.12 38.15 28.25
CA GLU A 114 -32.65 37.85 29.60
C GLU A 114 -31.98 39.06 30.26
N GLU A 115 -31.11 39.77 29.54
CA GLU A 115 -30.45 41.00 30.03
C GLU A 115 -31.48 42.12 30.27
N ASP A 116 -32.48 42.26 29.39
CA ASP A 116 -33.55 43.27 29.50
C ASP A 116 -34.51 42.99 30.68
N ILE A 117 -34.70 41.72 31.06
CA ILE A 117 -35.50 41.28 32.23
C ILE A 117 -34.69 41.39 33.55
N GLY A 118 -33.44 41.85 33.49
CA GLY A 118 -32.61 42.16 34.66
C GLY A 118 -31.68 41.04 35.12
N ILE A 119 -31.43 40.03 34.27
CA ILE A 119 -30.39 39.03 34.52
C ILE A 119 -29.02 39.68 34.31
N SER A 120 -28.07 39.40 35.21
CA SER A 120 -26.74 40.02 35.18
C SER A 120 -26.03 39.81 33.85
N LYS A 121 -25.46 40.90 33.29
CA LYS A 121 -24.61 40.89 32.09
C LYS A 121 -23.54 39.79 32.15
N ALA A 122 -22.99 39.52 33.34
CA ALA A 122 -21.98 38.49 33.55
C ALA A 122 -22.48 37.06 33.24
N THR A 123 -23.73 36.78 33.58
CA THR A 123 -24.36 35.46 33.40
C THR A 123 -24.78 35.25 31.95
N THR A 124 -25.31 36.29 31.31
CA THR A 124 -25.85 36.22 29.96
C THR A 124 -24.73 36.24 28.92
N ARG A 125 -23.81 37.19 29.03
CA ARG A 125 -22.76 37.42 28.01
C ARG A 125 -21.59 36.43 28.07
N SER A 126 -21.41 35.70 29.18
CA SER A 126 -20.43 34.61 29.28
C SER A 126 -20.80 33.36 28.46
N LYS A 127 -22.07 33.25 28.04
CA LYS A 127 -22.55 32.18 27.16
C LYS A 127 -22.26 32.44 25.67
N LEU A 128 -21.83 33.65 25.31
CA LEU A 128 -21.51 34.02 23.93
C LEU A 128 -20.12 33.51 23.54
N VAL A 129 -19.99 33.03 22.29
CA VAL A 129 -18.70 32.73 21.68
C VAL A 129 -18.31 33.90 20.79
N CYS A 130 -17.20 34.57 21.12
CA CYS A 130 -16.74 35.79 20.45
C CYS A 130 -15.30 35.68 19.92
N VAL A 131 -14.89 36.67 19.14
CA VAL A 131 -13.51 36.82 18.64
C VAL A 131 -12.51 37.10 19.76
N TYR A 132 -11.22 36.82 19.54
CA TYR A 132 -10.22 36.82 20.62
C TYR A 132 -9.99 38.18 21.30
N ASP A 133 -9.98 39.27 20.51
CA ASP A 133 -9.70 40.63 21.00
C ASP A 133 -10.96 41.33 21.57
N TYR A 134 -12.04 40.58 21.80
CA TYR A 134 -13.32 41.14 22.20
C TYR A 134 -13.85 40.50 23.48
N ASP A 135 -13.99 41.32 24.52
CA ASP A 135 -14.62 40.94 25.79
C ASP A 135 -16.06 41.49 25.83
N PRO A 136 -17.09 40.63 25.72
CA PRO A 136 -18.47 41.08 25.68
C PRO A 136 -18.93 41.71 27.01
N LEU A 137 -18.20 41.52 28.12
CA LEU A 137 -18.56 42.07 29.43
C LEU A 137 -18.22 43.55 29.58
N ARG A 138 -17.30 44.06 28.77
CA ARG A 138 -16.80 45.44 28.84
C ARG A 138 -17.46 46.39 27.85
N ASP A 139 -18.33 45.87 26.99
CA ASP A 139 -19.02 46.65 25.97
C ASP A 139 -20.40 47.10 26.45
N ASP A 140 -20.76 48.35 26.18
CA ASP A 140 -22.08 48.90 26.55
C ASP A 140 -23.15 48.69 25.48
N ARG A 141 -22.78 48.21 24.28
CA ARG A 141 -23.71 47.88 23.20
C ARG A 141 -24.65 46.72 23.57
N THR A 142 -25.79 46.65 22.89
CA THR A 142 -26.73 45.52 23.04
C THR A 142 -26.17 44.27 22.39
N ILE A 143 -26.57 43.09 22.86
CA ILE A 143 -26.14 41.79 22.30
C ILE A 143 -26.48 41.72 20.80
N VAL A 144 -27.63 42.26 20.39
CA VAL A 144 -28.05 42.37 18.98
C VAL A 144 -27.03 43.15 18.15
N GLN A 145 -26.58 44.31 18.62
CA GLN A 145 -25.59 45.13 17.91
C GLN A 145 -24.23 44.42 17.82
N ILE A 146 -23.81 43.73 18.88
CA ILE A 146 -22.54 43.00 18.93
C ILE A 146 -22.52 41.84 17.91
N VAL A 147 -23.64 41.12 17.79
CA VAL A 147 -23.81 40.03 16.82
C VAL A 147 -23.91 40.57 15.38
N GLN A 148 -24.62 41.67 15.17
CA GLN A 148 -24.69 42.33 13.85
C GLN A 148 -23.32 42.83 13.37
N LEU A 149 -22.44 43.23 14.29
CA LEU A 149 -21.04 43.57 14.00
C LEU A 149 -20.13 42.34 13.81
N ASN A 150 -20.68 41.13 13.89
CA ASN A 150 -19.98 39.87 13.70
C ASN A 150 -18.79 39.68 14.68
N LEU A 151 -18.93 40.24 15.89
CA LEU A 151 -17.97 40.10 16.99
C LEU A 151 -18.23 38.83 17.82
N CYS A 152 -19.49 38.41 17.89
CA CYS A 152 -19.93 37.19 18.55
C CYS A 152 -20.86 36.38 17.64
N ALA A 153 -20.90 35.07 17.87
CA ALA A 153 -21.77 34.17 17.12
C ALA A 153 -23.26 34.45 17.43
N PRO A 154 -24.15 34.37 16.42
CA PRO A 154 -25.59 34.58 16.60
C PRO A 154 -26.24 33.51 17.47
N PHE A 155 -25.75 32.27 17.41
CA PHE A 155 -26.23 31.19 18.24
C PHE A 155 -25.15 30.15 18.55
N THR A 156 -25.36 29.40 19.62
CA THR A 156 -24.58 28.18 19.94
C THR A 156 -25.49 26.97 19.88
N LEU A 157 -24.97 25.83 19.44
CA LEU A 157 -25.66 24.54 19.47
C LEU A 157 -24.93 23.61 20.44
N GLU A 158 -25.67 22.73 21.11
CA GLU A 158 -25.06 21.61 21.85
C GLU A 158 -24.21 20.78 20.89
N SER A 159 -22.91 20.69 21.17
CA SER A 159 -21.91 20.16 20.23
C SER A 159 -20.85 19.32 20.93
N GLU A 160 -20.39 18.27 20.25
CA GLU A 160 -19.28 17.41 20.67
C GLU A 160 -18.05 17.63 19.78
N PRO A 161 -16.82 17.56 20.33
CA PRO A 161 -15.60 17.69 19.56
C PRO A 161 -15.34 16.41 18.74
N LEU A 162 -15.40 16.52 17.41
CA LEU A 162 -14.98 15.47 16.47
C LEU A 162 -13.86 16.00 15.58
N LEU A 163 -12.67 15.36 15.62
CA LEU A 163 -11.48 15.81 14.88
C LEU A 163 -11.17 17.30 15.12
N ASN A 164 -11.24 17.74 16.38
CA ASN A 164 -11.02 19.14 16.80
C ASN A 164 -12.01 20.16 16.21
N ARG A 165 -13.20 19.73 15.77
CA ARG A 165 -14.27 20.62 15.30
C ARG A 165 -15.52 20.43 16.16
N CYS A 166 -16.18 21.52 16.53
CA CYS A 166 -17.44 21.47 17.25
C CYS A 166 -18.57 21.17 16.25
N LEU A 167 -19.13 19.96 16.34
CA LEU A 167 -20.26 19.51 15.53
C LEU A 167 -21.47 19.27 16.43
N PRO A 168 -22.70 19.59 15.97
CA PRO A 168 -23.90 19.39 16.75
C PRO A 168 -24.03 17.95 17.27
N SER A 169 -24.36 17.79 18.55
CA SER A 169 -24.43 16.48 19.21
C SER A 169 -25.44 15.55 18.54
N ILE A 170 -26.53 16.07 17.98
CA ILE A 170 -27.49 15.31 17.17
C ILE A 170 -26.80 14.64 15.98
N LEU A 171 -25.92 15.36 15.28
CA LEU A 171 -25.18 14.84 14.15
C LEU A 171 -24.15 13.79 14.58
N VAL A 172 -23.55 13.94 15.77
CA VAL A 172 -22.58 12.98 16.34
C VAL A 172 -23.26 11.72 16.87
N ASN A 173 -24.44 11.87 17.50
CA ASN A 173 -25.20 10.78 18.12
C ASN A 173 -26.00 9.95 17.12
N LEU A 174 -26.31 10.48 15.93
CA LEU A 174 -26.93 9.72 14.84
C LEU A 174 -25.94 8.81 14.10
N LEU A 175 -24.63 8.97 14.34
CA LEU A 175 -23.60 8.16 13.69
C LEU A 175 -23.74 6.65 14.00
N PRO A 176 -23.89 6.18 15.25
CA PRO A 176 -23.70 4.76 15.61
C PRO A 176 -24.73 3.74 15.06
N ASP A 177 -25.92 4.17 14.61
CA ASP A 177 -27.06 3.26 14.31
C ASP A 177 -27.28 2.98 12.81
N MET A 178 -26.30 3.27 11.95
CA MET A 178 -26.54 3.44 10.52
C MET A 178 -26.20 2.22 9.65
N THR A 179 -27.15 1.29 9.48
CA THR A 179 -27.17 0.37 8.31
C THR A 179 -27.79 1.04 7.08
N SER A 180 -27.31 0.63 5.90
CA SER A 180 -27.22 1.36 4.62
C SER A 180 -28.49 1.91 3.94
N ASP A 181 -29.70 1.78 4.48
CA ASP A 181 -30.89 1.93 3.60
C ASP A 181 -31.88 3.05 3.90
N GLN A 182 -31.80 3.81 4.99
CA GLN A 182 -32.78 4.90 5.20
C GLN A 182 -32.19 6.09 5.96
N LEU A 183 -31.75 7.11 5.22
CA LEU A 183 -31.97 8.49 5.66
C LEU A 183 -31.99 9.45 4.48
N ASN A 184 -33.18 10.00 4.24
CA ASN A 184 -33.40 11.23 3.49
C ASN A 184 -32.87 12.39 4.36
N ILE A 185 -31.78 13.04 3.94
CA ILE A 185 -31.12 14.15 4.68
C ILE A 185 -32.09 15.30 5.00
N SER A 186 -33.22 15.39 4.30
CA SER A 186 -34.32 16.28 4.63
C SER A 186 -34.88 16.11 6.05
N SER A 187 -34.87 14.91 6.64
CA SER A 187 -35.35 14.73 8.02
C SER A 187 -34.36 15.23 9.07
N ALA A 188 -33.04 15.06 8.87
CA ALA A 188 -32.02 15.60 9.77
C ALA A 188 -31.92 17.14 9.67
N LEU A 189 -32.07 17.71 8.47
CA LEU A 189 -32.23 19.16 8.27
C LEU A 189 -33.52 19.68 8.93
N SER A 190 -34.64 18.97 8.77
CA SER A 190 -35.89 19.35 9.44
C SER A 190 -35.81 19.23 10.96
N LEU A 191 -34.97 18.36 11.52
CA LEU A 191 -34.75 18.26 12.97
C LEU A 191 -33.86 19.40 13.50
N LEU A 192 -32.90 19.88 12.71
CA LEU A 192 -32.14 21.10 13.02
C LEU A 192 -33.03 22.35 12.88
N GLU A 193 -33.93 22.36 11.91
CA GLU A 193 -34.93 23.43 11.70
C GLU A 193 -35.99 23.43 12.83
N ASN A 194 -36.47 22.25 13.24
CA ASN A 194 -37.45 22.08 14.33
C ASN A 194 -36.83 22.27 15.74
N GLY A 195 -35.53 22.06 15.90
CA GLY A 195 -34.80 22.38 17.14
C GLY A 195 -34.53 23.88 17.31
N VAL A 196 -34.55 24.65 16.23
CA VAL A 196 -34.50 26.13 16.23
C VAL A 196 -35.91 26.73 16.29
N ALA A 197 -36.94 26.01 15.83
CA ALA A 197 -38.34 26.44 15.80
C ALA A 197 -39.12 26.27 17.12
N SER A 198 -38.46 26.22 18.28
CA SER A 198 -39.16 26.36 19.57
C SER A 198 -39.26 27.80 20.06
N THR A 199 -39.34 28.77 19.13
CA THR A 199 -39.98 30.08 19.30
C THR A 199 -40.46 30.56 17.93
N ASP A 200 -41.78 30.67 17.78
CA ASP A 200 -42.50 30.89 16.52
C ASP A 200 -42.02 32.08 15.69
N ILE A 201 -41.39 31.85 14.52
CA ILE A 201 -41.42 32.79 13.37
C ILE A 201 -41.42 31.99 12.05
N HIS A 202 -42.51 32.09 11.30
CA HIS A 202 -42.62 31.63 9.92
C HIS A 202 -41.60 32.32 9.00
N THR A 203 -40.72 31.57 8.35
CA THR A 203 -40.11 32.00 7.08
C THR A 203 -40.14 30.86 6.07
N ASN A 204 -40.85 31.09 4.97
CA ASN A 204 -40.88 30.23 3.80
C ASN A 204 -39.51 30.20 3.11
N LEU A 205 -38.79 29.08 3.18
CA LEU A 205 -37.74 28.77 2.20
C LEU A 205 -38.19 27.65 1.26
N SER A 206 -38.12 27.99 -0.01
CA SER A 206 -38.56 27.25 -1.18
C SER A 206 -37.93 25.85 -1.30
N GLN A 207 -38.81 24.85 -1.39
CA GLN A 207 -38.56 23.50 -1.88
C GLN A 207 -38.14 23.55 -3.36
N SER A 208 -36.87 23.73 -3.66
CA SER A 208 -36.31 23.30 -4.95
C SER A 208 -34.80 23.23 -4.87
N SER A 209 -34.26 22.05 -4.48
CA SER A 209 -32.94 21.51 -4.88
C SER A 209 -32.48 20.41 -3.89
N THR A 210 -33.17 19.27 -3.83
CA THR A 210 -32.77 18.16 -2.93
C THR A 210 -32.48 16.83 -3.62
N ASN A 211 -32.34 16.80 -4.95
CA ASN A 211 -32.22 15.51 -5.67
C ASN A 211 -30.80 15.04 -6.04
N GLU A 212 -29.71 15.71 -5.64
CA GLU A 212 -28.35 15.18 -5.94
C GLU A 212 -27.34 15.23 -4.79
N MET A 213 -27.80 15.39 -3.53
CA MET A 213 -26.88 15.48 -2.39
C MET A 213 -27.17 14.41 -1.32
N ASN A 214 -26.97 13.13 -1.64
CA ASN A 214 -27.11 12.05 -0.64
C ASN A 214 -25.98 11.00 -0.61
N THR A 215 -24.91 11.10 -1.40
CA THR A 215 -24.00 9.94 -1.59
C THR A 215 -22.61 10.05 -0.96
N HIS A 216 -22.12 11.23 -0.57
CA HIS A 216 -20.69 11.39 -0.23
C HIS A 216 -20.36 11.74 1.24
N VAL A 217 -21.29 12.36 1.99
CA VAL A 217 -21.08 12.64 3.43
C VAL A 217 -21.30 11.38 4.29
N PHE A 218 -22.11 10.44 3.80
CA PHE A 218 -22.50 9.21 4.49
C PHE A 218 -21.42 8.11 4.50
N GLN A 219 -20.44 8.15 3.58
CA GLN A 219 -19.43 7.11 3.48
C GLN A 219 -18.33 7.22 4.56
N ILE A 220 -18.06 8.42 5.09
CA ILE A 220 -16.95 8.63 6.04
C ILE A 220 -17.35 8.20 7.46
N SER A 221 -18.63 8.30 7.84
CA SER A 221 -19.12 7.92 9.16
C SER A 221 -19.14 6.40 9.38
N GLN A 222 -19.60 5.61 8.40
CA GLN A 222 -19.72 4.15 8.56
C GLN A 222 -18.39 3.42 8.78
N PHE A 223 -17.30 3.84 8.12
CA PHE A 223 -15.99 3.20 8.28
C PHE A 223 -15.38 3.39 9.68
N THR A 224 -15.70 4.49 10.37
CA THR A 224 -15.12 4.81 11.68
C THR A 224 -15.67 3.94 12.83
N GLN A 225 -16.89 3.41 12.70
CA GLN A 225 -17.57 2.64 13.76
C GLN A 225 -17.12 1.18 13.82
N ILE A 226 -17.13 0.50 12.68
CA ILE A 226 -16.67 -0.90 12.56
C ILE A 226 -15.21 -1.01 13.02
N PHE A 227 -14.40 -0.01 12.67
CA PHE A 227 -12.99 0.04 13.04
C PHE A 227 -12.78 0.14 14.57
N GLY A 228 -13.60 0.91 15.29
CA GLY A 228 -13.52 1.04 16.75
C GLY A 228 -13.81 -0.27 17.49
N ILE A 229 -14.84 -1.01 17.07
CA ILE A 229 -15.20 -2.33 17.65
C ILE A 229 -14.10 -3.35 17.37
N ILE A 230 -13.58 -3.39 16.13
CA ILE A 230 -12.46 -4.26 15.74
C ILE A 230 -11.22 -3.97 16.59
N ILE A 231 -10.86 -2.70 16.82
CA ILE A 231 -9.72 -2.34 17.68
C ILE A 231 -9.90 -2.89 19.09
N LYS A 232 -11.09 -2.75 19.68
CA LYS A 232 -11.37 -3.22 21.04
C LYS A 232 -11.21 -4.75 21.16
N ASP A 233 -11.71 -5.51 20.18
CA ASP A 233 -11.58 -6.96 20.14
C ASP A 233 -10.11 -7.40 19.90
N ILE A 234 -9.35 -6.68 19.07
CA ILE A 234 -7.92 -6.90 18.86
C ILE A 234 -7.14 -6.59 20.15
N GLN A 235 -7.43 -5.47 20.82
CA GLN A 235 -6.81 -5.11 22.10
C GLN A 235 -7.06 -6.15 23.19
N LYS A 236 -8.16 -6.90 23.13
CA LYS A 236 -8.40 -8.00 24.06
C LYS A 236 -7.59 -9.25 23.72
N THR A 237 -7.34 -9.51 22.43
CA THR A 237 -6.77 -10.77 21.92
C THR A 237 -5.31 -10.67 21.47
N TRP A 238 -4.69 -9.49 21.54
CA TRP A 238 -3.36 -9.24 20.97
C TRP A 238 -2.28 -10.23 21.44
N SER A 239 -2.27 -10.61 22.72
CA SER A 239 -1.29 -11.56 23.27
C SER A 239 -1.46 -12.95 22.69
N THR A 240 -2.72 -13.40 22.54
CA THR A 240 -3.06 -14.65 21.86
C THR A 240 -2.67 -14.60 20.39
N VAL A 241 -2.94 -13.49 19.69
CA VAL A 241 -2.52 -13.30 18.29
C VAL A 241 -1.00 -13.39 18.17
N CYS A 242 -0.23 -12.73 19.03
CA CYS A 242 1.23 -12.81 19.04
C CYS A 242 1.76 -14.24 19.25
N LEU A 243 1.16 -15.00 20.18
CA LEU A 243 1.51 -16.40 20.41
C LEU A 243 1.32 -17.24 19.12
N PHE A 244 0.18 -17.07 18.45
CA PHE A 244 -0.14 -17.83 17.24
C PHE A 244 0.61 -17.35 16.00
N LEU A 245 1.13 -16.11 15.98
CA LEU A 245 2.11 -15.70 14.96
C LEU A 245 3.42 -16.47 15.13
N PHE A 246 3.90 -16.67 16.36
CA PHE A 246 5.08 -17.50 16.61
C PHE A 246 4.85 -18.97 16.23
N VAL A 247 3.69 -19.53 16.57
CA VAL A 247 3.30 -20.88 16.11
C VAL A 247 3.28 -20.97 14.59
N GLY A 248 2.77 -19.95 13.89
CA GLY A 248 2.80 -19.86 12.43
C GLY A 248 4.22 -19.92 11.85
N VAL A 249 5.18 -19.22 12.47
CA VAL A 249 6.61 -19.28 12.09
C VAL A 249 7.17 -20.69 12.28
N CYS A 250 6.86 -21.34 13.40
CA CYS A 250 7.30 -22.72 13.67
C CYS A 250 6.73 -23.71 12.64
N LEU A 251 5.43 -23.60 12.32
CA LEU A 251 4.77 -24.44 11.31
C LEU A 251 5.39 -24.25 9.92
N MET A 252 5.75 -23.02 9.57
CA MET A 252 6.45 -22.71 8.33
C MET A 252 7.85 -23.35 8.28
N LEU A 253 8.65 -23.23 9.36
CA LEU A 253 9.95 -23.88 9.43
C LEU A 253 9.82 -25.41 9.34
N MET A 254 8.80 -25.99 9.98
CA MET A 254 8.47 -27.40 9.85
C MET A 254 8.10 -27.78 8.40
N TYR A 255 7.33 -26.94 7.70
CA TYR A 255 6.98 -27.18 6.29
C TYR A 255 8.22 -27.18 5.39
N ILE A 256 9.13 -26.21 5.58
CA ILE A 256 10.40 -26.17 4.84
C ILE A 256 11.25 -27.41 5.16
N LEU A 257 11.26 -27.88 6.42
CA LEU A 257 11.96 -29.11 6.81
C LEU A 257 11.34 -30.34 6.13
N ALA A 258 10.02 -30.38 6.01
CA ALA A 258 9.32 -31.44 5.30
C ALA A 258 9.67 -31.44 3.79
N LEU A 259 9.81 -30.26 3.17
CA LEU A 259 10.29 -30.12 1.79
C LEU A 259 11.72 -30.63 1.57
N ARG A 260 12.51 -30.84 2.63
CA ARG A 260 13.82 -31.48 2.52
C ARG A 260 13.71 -33.01 2.54
N CYS A 261 12.92 -33.56 3.45
CA CYS A 261 12.87 -35.01 3.67
C CYS A 261 12.01 -35.75 2.64
N ILE A 262 10.91 -35.12 2.20
CA ILE A 262 9.88 -35.76 1.38
C ILE A 262 9.38 -34.84 0.26
N ALA A 263 10.28 -34.06 -0.34
CA ALA A 263 9.98 -33.13 -1.43
C ALA A 263 9.10 -33.77 -2.52
N GLY A 264 9.51 -34.94 -3.01
CA GLY A 264 8.80 -35.67 -4.05
C GLY A 264 7.36 -36.02 -3.65
N LEU A 265 7.15 -36.52 -2.42
CA LEU A 265 5.81 -36.86 -1.94
C LEU A 265 4.94 -35.61 -1.82
N ILE A 266 5.46 -34.53 -1.23
CA ILE A 266 4.73 -33.25 -1.12
C ILE A 266 4.35 -32.73 -2.50
N THR A 267 5.27 -32.75 -3.47
CA THR A 267 4.97 -32.29 -4.83
C THR A 267 3.85 -33.10 -5.48
N VAL A 268 3.87 -34.43 -5.35
CA VAL A 268 2.85 -35.30 -5.94
C VAL A 268 1.50 -35.08 -5.25
N ILE A 269 1.46 -34.99 -3.92
CA ILE A 269 0.24 -34.72 -3.17
C ILE A 269 -0.33 -33.35 -3.56
N SER A 270 0.50 -32.30 -3.66
CA SER A 270 0.07 -30.97 -4.09
C SER A 270 -0.52 -30.97 -5.51
N ILE A 271 0.12 -31.67 -6.44
CA ILE A 271 -0.39 -31.82 -7.81
C ILE A 271 -1.72 -32.57 -7.81
N MET A 272 -1.82 -33.70 -7.10
CA MET A 272 -3.05 -34.47 -7.00
C MET A 272 -4.19 -33.67 -6.36
N ALA A 273 -3.91 -32.97 -5.26
CA ALA A 273 -4.89 -32.13 -4.58
C ALA A 273 -5.42 -31.02 -5.49
N PHE A 274 -4.54 -30.36 -6.24
CA PHE A 274 -4.95 -29.34 -7.21
C PHE A 274 -5.84 -29.92 -8.32
N MET A 275 -5.49 -31.09 -8.84
CA MET A 275 -6.30 -31.80 -9.84
C MET A 275 -7.67 -32.22 -9.29
N ILE A 276 -7.73 -32.69 -8.05
CA ILE A 276 -8.99 -33.05 -7.38
C ILE A 276 -9.87 -31.82 -7.19
N ILE A 277 -9.30 -30.68 -6.75
CA ILE A 277 -10.05 -29.43 -6.58
C ILE A 277 -10.66 -28.98 -7.91
N LEU A 278 -9.87 -28.97 -9.00
CA LEU A 278 -10.39 -28.62 -10.33
C LEU A 278 -11.51 -29.57 -10.77
N PHE A 279 -11.36 -30.86 -10.50
CA PHE A 279 -12.39 -31.86 -10.80
C PHE A 279 -13.67 -31.60 -10.00
N VAL A 280 -13.58 -31.39 -8.68
CA VAL A 280 -14.74 -31.13 -7.80
C VAL A 280 -15.45 -29.82 -8.18
N ILE A 281 -14.72 -28.75 -8.46
CA ILE A 281 -15.32 -27.48 -8.90
C ILE A 281 -16.04 -27.69 -10.25
N SER A 282 -15.37 -28.35 -11.21
CA SER A 282 -15.95 -28.64 -12.51
C SER A 282 -17.23 -29.47 -12.36
N THR A 283 -17.22 -30.57 -11.59
CA THR A 283 -18.40 -31.40 -11.39
C THR A 283 -19.50 -30.67 -10.64
N TYR A 284 -19.19 -29.84 -9.63
CA TYR A 284 -20.18 -29.01 -8.93
C TYR A 284 -20.83 -27.97 -9.87
N CYS A 285 -20.05 -27.27 -10.70
CA CYS A 285 -20.60 -26.33 -11.68
C CYS A 285 -21.50 -27.02 -12.71
N TRP A 286 -21.09 -28.19 -13.23
CA TRP A 286 -21.93 -28.94 -14.15
C TRP A 286 -23.18 -29.53 -13.48
N TYR A 287 -23.05 -30.01 -12.25
CA TYR A 287 -24.17 -30.51 -11.45
C TYR A 287 -25.20 -29.41 -11.17
N THR A 288 -24.77 -28.22 -10.75
CA THR A 288 -25.68 -27.08 -10.49
C THR A 288 -26.38 -26.58 -11.75
N VAL A 289 -25.70 -26.59 -12.90
CA VAL A 289 -26.32 -26.29 -14.21
C VAL A 289 -27.34 -27.35 -14.62
N TYR A 290 -27.09 -28.62 -14.29
CA TYR A 290 -27.96 -29.76 -14.61
C TYR A 290 -29.15 -29.91 -13.66
N SER A 291 -28.96 -29.72 -12.35
CA SER A 291 -29.99 -29.95 -11.32
C SER A 291 -31.08 -28.90 -11.30
N GLY A 292 -30.84 -27.70 -11.87
CA GLY A 292 -31.88 -26.70 -12.08
C GLY A 292 -32.64 -26.31 -10.80
N ASN A 293 -32.02 -26.35 -9.62
CA ASN A 293 -32.72 -26.11 -8.36
C ASN A 293 -33.37 -24.71 -8.34
N ASP A 294 -34.68 -24.71 -8.57
CA ASP A 294 -35.63 -23.63 -8.28
C ASP A 294 -35.70 -23.44 -6.75
N ILE A 295 -34.92 -22.53 -6.19
CA ILE A 295 -35.22 -22.01 -4.84
C ILE A 295 -36.13 -20.80 -5.02
N LEU A 296 -37.42 -21.11 -5.07
CA LEU A 296 -38.55 -20.20 -4.95
C LEU A 296 -38.63 -19.68 -3.50
N TYR A 297 -38.31 -18.40 -3.29
CA TYR A 297 -38.87 -17.62 -2.18
C TYR A 297 -39.42 -16.29 -2.70
N ALA A 298 -40.69 -16.10 -2.36
CA ALA A 298 -41.68 -15.12 -2.79
C ALA A 298 -41.29 -13.63 -2.96
N THR A 299 -41.98 -13.02 -3.93
CA THR A 299 -42.45 -11.61 -4.03
C THR A 299 -41.43 -10.48 -4.23
N TYR A 300 -41.08 -10.19 -5.50
CA TYR A 300 -41.32 -8.93 -6.25
C TYR A 300 -40.41 -8.86 -7.51
N THR A 301 -40.99 -8.50 -8.67
CA THR A 301 -40.35 -8.18 -9.98
C THR A 301 -39.74 -9.34 -10.81
N VAL A 302 -40.54 -9.87 -11.76
CA VAL A 302 -40.22 -11.01 -12.64
C VAL A 302 -39.07 -10.74 -13.63
N THR A 303 -38.78 -9.49 -14.00
CA THR A 303 -37.74 -9.15 -15.00
C THR A 303 -36.32 -9.07 -14.43
N HIS A 304 -36.13 -8.66 -13.17
CA HIS A 304 -34.79 -8.63 -12.55
C HIS A 304 -34.33 -10.04 -12.16
N ILE A 305 -35.24 -10.88 -11.68
CA ILE A 305 -34.94 -12.26 -11.24
C ILE A 305 -34.50 -13.14 -12.41
N ILE A 306 -35.15 -13.01 -13.58
CA ILE A 306 -34.78 -13.79 -14.78
C ILE A 306 -33.37 -13.42 -15.27
N ASN A 307 -33.04 -12.12 -15.29
CA ASN A 307 -31.70 -11.67 -15.69
C ASN A 307 -30.62 -12.11 -14.70
N ASP A 308 -30.90 -12.07 -13.39
CA ASP A 308 -29.94 -12.51 -12.37
C ASP A 308 -29.73 -14.03 -12.37
N TYR A 309 -30.81 -14.81 -12.56
CA TYR A 309 -30.72 -16.27 -12.72
C TYR A 309 -29.97 -16.67 -14.00
N ILE A 310 -30.28 -16.03 -15.14
CA ILE A 310 -29.58 -16.26 -16.41
C ILE A 310 -28.10 -15.87 -16.28
N ARG A 311 -27.79 -14.76 -15.60
CA ARG A 311 -26.42 -14.30 -15.37
C ARG A 311 -25.66 -15.28 -14.48
N LEU A 312 -26.27 -15.76 -13.40
CA LEU A 312 -25.66 -16.74 -12.50
C LEU A 312 -25.40 -18.08 -13.21
N ARG A 313 -26.39 -18.59 -13.97
CA ARG A 313 -26.23 -19.80 -14.79
C ARG A 313 -25.13 -19.64 -15.85
N THR A 314 -25.06 -18.48 -16.50
CA THR A 314 -24.00 -18.15 -17.48
C THR A 314 -22.62 -18.12 -16.82
N ILE A 315 -22.52 -17.60 -15.59
CA ILE A 315 -21.28 -17.62 -14.80
C ILE A 315 -20.86 -19.07 -14.50
N TYR A 316 -21.79 -19.93 -14.04
CA TYR A 316 -21.47 -21.34 -13.75
C TYR A 316 -21.03 -22.11 -15.01
N ILE A 317 -21.65 -21.87 -16.17
CA ILE A 317 -21.22 -22.46 -17.44
C ILE A 317 -19.81 -21.98 -17.82
N GLY A 318 -19.53 -20.68 -17.63
CA GLY A 318 -18.20 -20.10 -17.88
C GLY A 318 -17.12 -20.72 -16.99
N ILE A 319 -17.36 -20.77 -15.67
CA ILE A 319 -16.43 -21.35 -14.70
C ILE A 319 -16.25 -22.86 -14.94
N GLY A 320 -17.35 -23.59 -15.18
CA GLY A 320 -17.33 -25.02 -15.49
C GLY A 320 -16.48 -25.32 -16.73
N SER A 321 -16.68 -24.57 -17.82
CA SER A 321 -15.91 -24.75 -19.06
C SER A 321 -14.41 -24.49 -18.87
N ILE A 322 -14.04 -23.40 -18.19
CA ILE A 322 -12.65 -23.05 -17.92
C ILE A 322 -12.00 -24.13 -17.04
N THR A 323 -12.67 -24.56 -15.98
CA THR A 323 -12.11 -25.55 -15.04
C THR A 323 -11.98 -26.94 -15.66
N THR A 324 -12.93 -27.38 -16.49
CA THR A 324 -12.79 -28.64 -17.27
C THR A 324 -11.61 -28.59 -18.25
N PHE A 325 -11.42 -27.45 -18.92
CA PHE A 325 -10.27 -27.25 -19.82
C PHE A 325 -8.94 -27.28 -19.06
N LEU A 326 -8.84 -26.57 -17.94
CA LEU A 326 -7.64 -26.56 -17.10
C LEU A 326 -7.33 -27.94 -16.52
N PHE A 327 -8.33 -28.69 -16.09
CA PHE A 327 -8.16 -30.08 -15.64
C PHE A 327 -7.62 -30.97 -16.76
N SER A 328 -8.22 -30.92 -17.95
CA SER A 328 -7.77 -31.72 -19.10
C SER A 328 -6.33 -31.37 -19.51
N LEU A 329 -6.00 -30.08 -19.54
CA LEU A 329 -4.65 -29.59 -19.79
C LEU A 329 -3.67 -30.06 -18.72
N GLY A 330 -4.04 -29.97 -17.43
CA GLY A 330 -3.21 -30.41 -16.31
C GLY A 330 -2.89 -31.90 -16.37
N LEU A 331 -3.88 -32.73 -16.70
CA LEU A 331 -3.70 -34.18 -16.85
C LEU A 331 -2.76 -34.50 -18.01
N LEU A 332 -2.97 -33.84 -19.16
CA LEU A 332 -2.09 -33.96 -20.32
C LEU A 332 -0.65 -33.55 -19.98
N MET A 333 -0.47 -32.41 -19.28
CA MET A 333 0.84 -31.93 -18.85
C MET A 333 1.54 -32.93 -17.93
N ILE A 334 0.83 -33.55 -16.98
CA ILE A 334 1.41 -34.58 -16.10
C ILE A 334 1.89 -35.79 -16.91
N CYS A 335 1.08 -36.27 -17.85
CA CYS A 335 1.44 -37.41 -18.71
C CYS A 335 2.65 -37.12 -19.61
N PHE A 336 2.65 -35.99 -20.32
CA PHE A 336 3.70 -35.66 -21.29
C PHE A 336 4.98 -35.14 -20.64
N LEU A 337 4.90 -34.49 -19.48
CA LEU A 337 6.04 -33.86 -18.81
C LEU A 337 6.55 -34.66 -17.62
N PHE A 338 6.11 -35.90 -17.40
CA PHE A 338 6.55 -36.72 -16.26
C PHE A 338 8.08 -36.78 -16.09
N ASN A 339 8.82 -36.96 -17.18
CA ASN A 339 10.29 -36.96 -17.15
C ASN A 339 10.88 -35.58 -16.79
N ARG A 340 10.20 -34.49 -17.14
CA ARG A 340 10.59 -33.11 -16.80
C ARG A 340 10.20 -32.77 -15.35
N LEU A 341 9.04 -33.25 -14.88
CA LEU A 341 8.58 -33.13 -13.50
C LEU A 341 9.60 -33.76 -12.54
N ARG A 342 10.11 -34.95 -12.89
CA ARG A 342 11.17 -35.61 -12.10
C ARG A 342 12.43 -34.76 -11.96
N LEU A 343 12.86 -34.10 -13.04
CA LEU A 343 13.99 -33.17 -12.99
C LEU A 343 13.71 -31.97 -12.08
N GLY A 344 12.51 -31.41 -12.17
CA GLY A 344 12.07 -30.30 -11.32
C GLY A 344 12.04 -30.66 -9.83
N ILE A 345 11.56 -31.86 -9.50
CA ILE A 345 11.56 -32.38 -8.11
C ILE A 345 12.99 -32.47 -7.56
N SER A 346 13.94 -33.01 -8.33
CA SER A 346 15.34 -33.06 -7.90
C SER A 346 15.95 -31.67 -7.71
N MET A 347 15.55 -30.67 -8.51
CA MET A 347 16.02 -29.30 -8.33
C MET A 347 15.41 -28.62 -7.11
N LEU A 348 14.13 -28.88 -6.82
CA LEU A 348 13.46 -28.43 -5.59
C LEU A 348 14.15 -29.01 -4.35
N GLU A 349 14.56 -30.27 -4.40
CA GLU A 349 15.32 -30.92 -3.33
C GLU A 349 16.69 -30.26 -3.13
N GLN A 350 17.40 -29.91 -4.21
CA GLN A 350 18.67 -29.17 -4.11
C GLN A 350 18.47 -27.75 -3.57
N ALA A 351 17.39 -27.07 -3.97
CA ALA A 351 17.06 -25.74 -3.47
C ALA A 351 16.70 -25.77 -1.97
N SER A 352 15.93 -26.76 -1.52
CA SER A 352 15.62 -26.90 -0.09
C SER A 352 16.89 -27.13 0.73
N GLN A 353 17.82 -27.98 0.24
CA GLN A 353 19.14 -28.14 0.87
C GLN A 353 19.94 -26.84 0.93
N ALA A 354 19.96 -26.04 -0.14
CA ALA A 354 20.64 -24.75 -0.19
C ALA A 354 20.07 -23.76 0.84
N VAL A 355 18.75 -23.70 0.96
CA VAL A 355 18.02 -22.86 1.92
C VAL A 355 18.38 -23.23 3.36
N PHE A 356 18.52 -24.53 3.67
CA PHE A 356 18.95 -24.96 5.00
C PHE A 356 20.41 -24.62 5.32
N CYS A 357 21.31 -24.74 4.35
CA CYS A 357 22.71 -24.36 4.53
C CYS A 357 22.87 -22.84 4.74
N ALA A 358 21.94 -22.05 4.22
CA ALA A 358 21.95 -20.59 4.35
C ALA A 358 20.68 -20.06 5.05
N LEU A 359 20.34 -20.59 6.23
CA LEU A 359 19.17 -20.14 6.98
C LEU A 359 19.20 -18.62 7.28
N SER A 360 20.39 -18.03 7.37
CA SER A 360 20.57 -16.58 7.53
C SER A 360 19.95 -15.77 6.39
N ALA A 361 19.78 -16.35 5.19
CA ALA A 361 19.15 -15.69 4.04
C ALA A 361 17.70 -15.22 4.32
N PHE A 362 16.97 -15.92 5.20
CA PHE A 362 15.61 -15.53 5.60
C PHE A 362 15.56 -14.21 6.38
N LEU A 363 16.68 -13.76 6.97
CA LEU A 363 16.73 -12.48 7.70
C LEU A 363 16.68 -11.28 6.76
N LEU A 364 17.03 -11.44 5.48
CA LEU A 364 17.08 -10.33 4.53
C LEU A 364 15.68 -9.81 4.16
N SER A 365 14.75 -10.71 3.85
CA SER A 365 13.42 -10.35 3.35
C SER A 365 12.60 -9.49 4.34
N PRO A 366 12.56 -9.78 5.66
CA PRO A 366 11.92 -8.89 6.64
C PRO A 366 12.55 -7.49 6.70
N VAL A 367 13.89 -7.40 6.63
CA VAL A 367 14.60 -6.10 6.66
C VAL A 367 14.22 -5.25 5.45
N ILE A 368 14.13 -5.86 4.27
CA ILE A 368 13.72 -5.17 3.03
C ILE A 368 12.27 -4.69 3.12
N ILE A 369 11.37 -5.45 3.75
CA ILE A 369 9.98 -5.03 3.93
C ILE A 369 9.87 -3.87 4.93
N ILE A 370 10.61 -3.91 6.03
CA ILE A 370 10.69 -2.77 6.96
C ILE A 370 11.19 -1.52 6.20
N ALA A 371 12.23 -1.66 5.37
CA ALA A 371 12.71 -0.57 4.53
C ALA A 371 11.65 -0.07 3.53
N MET A 372 10.84 -0.95 2.94
CA MET A 372 9.73 -0.57 2.05
C MET A 372 8.60 0.16 2.79
N VAL A 373 8.27 -0.26 4.01
CA VAL A 373 7.28 0.43 4.86
C VAL A 373 7.80 1.81 5.24
N LEU A 374 9.05 1.92 5.69
CA LEU A 374 9.69 3.21 5.99
C LEU A 374 9.74 4.13 4.77
N LEU A 375 10.04 3.59 3.58
CA LEU A 375 9.99 4.34 2.33
C LEU A 375 8.58 4.86 2.06
N THR A 376 7.55 4.02 2.24
CA THR A 376 6.15 4.41 2.04
C THR A 376 5.76 5.54 2.99
N LEU A 377 6.08 5.40 4.28
CA LEU A 377 5.84 6.44 5.29
C LEU A 377 6.57 7.74 4.94
N THR A 378 7.83 7.65 4.50
CA THR A 378 8.62 8.81 4.09
C THR A 378 7.98 9.53 2.90
N VAL A 379 7.59 8.80 1.85
CA VAL A 379 6.96 9.39 0.65
C VAL A 379 5.64 10.06 1.00
N VAL A 380 4.81 9.44 1.85
CA VAL A 380 3.54 10.03 2.32
C VAL A 380 3.81 11.29 3.14
N PHE A 381 4.76 11.23 4.09
CA PHE A 381 5.13 12.38 4.91
C PHE A 381 5.66 13.54 4.06
N ILE A 382 6.55 13.27 3.09
CA ILE A 382 7.06 14.29 2.18
C ILE A 382 5.93 14.84 1.29
N SER A 383 5.00 14.01 0.84
CA SER A 383 3.83 14.45 0.08
C SER A 383 2.94 15.40 0.89
N MET A 384 2.72 15.12 2.18
CA MET A 384 1.99 16.00 3.10
C MET A 384 2.71 17.35 3.28
N ASN A 385 4.01 17.32 3.49
CA ASN A 385 4.83 18.54 3.61
C ASN A 385 4.80 19.36 2.30
N LEU A 386 5.00 18.73 1.15
CA LEU A 386 4.88 19.40 -0.16
C LEU A 386 3.48 19.97 -0.38
N SER A 387 2.44 19.33 0.11
CA SER A 387 1.04 19.80 -0.01
C SER A 387 0.76 21.04 0.82
N THR A 388 1.56 21.30 1.86
CA THR A 388 1.37 22.37 2.84
C THR A 388 2.37 23.52 2.68
N ILE A 389 3.19 23.51 1.64
CA ILE A 389 4.07 24.63 1.32
C ILE A 389 3.20 25.83 0.93
N GLY A 390 3.32 26.92 1.68
CA GLY A 390 2.61 28.16 1.43
C GLY A 390 2.49 29.01 2.68
N THR A 391 2.14 30.28 2.48
CA THR A 391 1.78 31.25 3.51
C THR A 391 0.25 31.40 3.57
N PRO A 392 -0.32 31.83 4.70
CA PRO A 392 -1.75 32.07 4.78
C PRO A 392 -2.18 33.19 3.82
N ILE A 393 -3.22 32.93 3.03
CA ILE A 393 -3.81 33.90 2.09
C ILE A 393 -5.11 34.42 2.69
N PHE A 394 -5.22 35.74 2.75
CA PHE A 394 -6.40 36.45 3.20
C PHE A 394 -7.10 37.14 2.04
N ARG A 395 -8.44 37.06 2.03
CA ARG A 395 -9.28 37.68 1.00
C ARG A 395 -10.42 38.47 1.62
N VAL A 396 -10.88 39.47 0.88
CA VAL A 396 -12.03 40.28 1.26
C VAL A 396 -13.32 39.48 1.05
N VAL A 397 -14.19 39.45 2.06
CA VAL A 397 -15.48 38.76 2.10
C VAL A 397 -16.56 39.72 2.58
N ASP A 398 -17.79 39.57 2.07
CA ASP A 398 -18.96 40.40 2.37
C ASP A 398 -18.79 41.91 2.14
N ALA A 399 -17.88 42.31 1.24
CA ALA A 399 -17.76 43.68 0.76
C ALA A 399 -19.01 44.11 -0.03
N ILE A 400 -19.57 45.26 0.33
CA ILE A 400 -20.65 45.89 -0.43
C ILE A 400 -20.11 46.42 -1.78
N PRO A 401 -20.75 46.11 -2.92
CA PRO A 401 -20.33 46.62 -4.23
C PRO A 401 -20.29 48.16 -4.24
N GLY A 402 -19.10 48.73 -4.48
CA GLY A 402 -18.90 50.18 -4.60
C GLY A 402 -18.49 50.92 -3.31
N CYS A 403 -18.39 50.24 -2.16
CA CYS A 403 -17.96 50.87 -0.90
C CYS A 403 -16.44 51.05 -0.79
N CYS A 404 -15.66 50.16 -1.41
CA CYS A 404 -14.21 50.09 -1.27
C CYS A 404 -13.54 50.28 -2.63
N ASP A 405 -13.12 51.51 -2.96
CA ASP A 405 -12.55 51.87 -4.27
C ASP A 405 -11.39 50.96 -4.74
N ASN A 406 -10.70 50.27 -3.82
CA ASN A 406 -9.55 49.39 -4.11
C ASN A 406 -9.78 47.90 -3.82
N TYR A 407 -10.90 47.49 -3.23
CA TYR A 407 -11.11 46.11 -2.76
C TYR A 407 -12.52 45.59 -3.06
N THR A 408 -12.62 44.56 -3.89
CA THR A 408 -13.85 43.79 -4.11
C THR A 408 -13.78 42.42 -3.45
N ASN A 409 -14.93 41.75 -3.29
CA ASN A 409 -14.97 40.39 -2.75
C ASN A 409 -14.05 39.46 -3.55
N GLY A 410 -13.20 38.72 -2.83
CA GLY A 410 -12.19 37.83 -3.40
C GLY A 410 -10.82 38.47 -3.65
N ASN A 411 -10.67 39.79 -3.53
CA ASN A 411 -9.36 40.45 -3.62
C ASN A 411 -8.49 40.09 -2.41
N TYR A 412 -7.17 40.02 -2.64
CA TYR A 412 -6.18 39.84 -1.59
C TYR A 412 -6.18 41.05 -0.65
N CYS A 413 -6.06 40.79 0.64
CA CYS A 413 -5.97 41.82 1.67
C CYS A 413 -4.90 41.43 2.69
N ILE A 414 -4.23 42.43 3.26
CA ILE A 414 -3.32 42.24 4.38
C ILE A 414 -4.12 42.62 5.63
N PRO A 415 -4.36 41.71 6.60
CA PRO A 415 -5.24 41.96 7.74
C PRO A 415 -4.91 43.25 8.51
N GLU A 416 -3.62 43.52 8.74
CA GLU A 416 -3.18 44.71 9.48
C GLU A 416 -3.45 46.02 8.72
N GLN A 417 -3.26 46.02 7.40
CA GLN A 417 -3.58 47.18 6.57
C GLN A 417 -5.09 47.38 6.45
N PHE A 418 -5.84 46.28 6.29
CA PHE A 418 -7.29 46.31 6.18
C PHE A 418 -7.95 46.86 7.46
N LYS A 419 -7.44 46.47 8.65
CA LYS A 419 -7.88 47.04 9.95
C LYS A 419 -7.60 48.55 10.05
N LYS A 420 -6.46 49.03 9.52
CA LYS A 420 -6.05 50.44 9.61
C LYS A 420 -6.97 51.42 8.86
N TYR A 421 -7.53 50.98 7.72
CA TYR A 421 -8.39 51.83 6.88
C TYR A 421 -9.88 51.80 7.29
N ASN A 422 -10.23 51.06 8.35
CA ASN A 422 -11.57 50.99 8.93
C ASN A 422 -12.70 50.80 7.90
N TYR A 423 -12.49 49.90 6.94
CA TYR A 423 -13.51 49.52 5.96
C TYR A 423 -14.69 48.86 6.70
N SER A 424 -15.77 49.61 6.91
CA SER A 424 -16.91 49.20 7.73
C SER A 424 -17.82 48.16 7.08
N GLU A 425 -17.62 47.88 5.79
CA GLU A 425 -18.58 47.11 4.97
C GLU A 425 -17.96 45.89 4.29
N GLY A 426 -16.81 45.39 4.77
CA GLY A 426 -16.19 44.14 4.29
C GLY A 426 -15.22 43.54 5.33
N ARG A 427 -14.84 42.27 5.19
CA ARG A 427 -13.93 41.57 6.12
C ARG A 427 -12.75 40.95 5.40
N CYS A 428 -11.57 41.00 6.01
CA CYS A 428 -10.38 40.31 5.50
C CYS A 428 -10.21 38.98 6.25
N GLU A 429 -10.59 37.86 5.64
CA GLU A 429 -10.58 36.53 6.28
C GLU A 429 -9.60 35.57 5.61
N PHE A 430 -9.03 34.67 6.41
CA PHE A 430 -8.20 33.57 5.93
C PHE A 430 -9.02 32.61 5.07
N GLN A 431 -8.55 32.36 3.85
CA GLN A 431 -9.26 31.50 2.89
C GLN A 431 -8.53 30.19 2.61
N ASP A 432 -7.22 30.25 2.35
CA ASP A 432 -6.42 29.08 1.97
C ASP A 432 -4.93 29.35 2.24
N PHE A 433 -4.10 28.31 2.15
CA PHE A 433 -2.65 28.46 2.12
C PHE A 433 -2.15 28.51 0.68
N GLY A 434 -1.25 29.44 0.36
CA GLY A 434 -0.64 29.53 -0.96
C GLY A 434 0.49 30.53 -1.03
N PHE A 435 0.76 31.08 -2.21
CA PHE A 435 1.79 32.10 -2.38
C PHE A 435 1.17 33.41 -2.89
N ASP A 436 1.42 34.51 -2.17
CA ASP A 436 1.13 35.87 -2.61
C ASP A 436 2.38 36.73 -2.44
N GLU A 437 2.75 37.46 -3.50
CA GLU A 437 4.02 38.20 -3.53
C GLU A 437 4.03 39.39 -2.55
N ASN A 438 2.92 40.13 -2.47
CA ASN A 438 2.81 41.33 -1.64
C ASN A 438 2.74 40.96 -0.15
N TYR A 439 1.98 39.93 0.19
CA TYR A 439 1.89 39.41 1.55
C TYR A 439 3.22 38.82 2.03
N PHE A 440 3.94 38.12 1.15
CA PHE A 440 5.23 37.53 1.51
C PHE A 440 6.32 38.59 1.76
N GLU A 441 6.37 39.64 0.93
CA GLU A 441 7.32 40.75 1.09
C GLU A 441 7.06 41.56 2.37
N TYR A 442 5.80 41.66 2.78
CA TYR A 442 5.42 42.22 4.07
C TYR A 442 5.90 41.39 5.26
N GLN A 443 5.71 40.07 5.21
CA GLN A 443 5.97 39.17 6.35
C GLN A 443 7.44 38.73 6.47
N TYR A 444 8.16 38.56 5.36
CA TYR A 444 9.49 37.99 5.32
C TYR A 444 10.46 38.87 4.55
N ASN A 445 11.38 39.53 5.26
CA ASN A 445 12.42 40.37 4.66
C ASN A 445 13.64 39.54 4.18
N SER A 446 13.42 38.46 3.41
CA SER A 446 14.49 37.59 2.88
C SER A 446 14.22 37.15 1.44
N PHE A 447 15.05 37.64 0.51
CA PHE A 447 14.96 37.32 -0.91
C PHE A 447 15.16 35.82 -1.20
N ILE A 448 16.12 35.17 -0.52
CA ILE A 448 16.41 33.74 -0.73
C ILE A 448 15.22 32.88 -0.28
N TYR A 449 14.61 33.23 0.85
CA TYR A 449 13.43 32.53 1.36
C TYR A 449 12.23 32.71 0.42
N LYS A 450 12.00 33.94 -0.09
CA LYS A 450 10.98 34.26 -1.11
C LYS A 450 11.15 33.39 -2.36
N LEU A 451 12.35 33.35 -2.92
CA LEU A 451 12.64 32.59 -4.13
C LEU A 451 12.45 31.08 -3.94
N MET A 452 12.80 30.55 -2.77
CA MET A 452 12.68 29.14 -2.45
C MET A 452 11.22 28.71 -2.30
N VAL A 453 10.43 29.43 -1.49
CA VAL A 453 9.00 29.14 -1.30
C VAL A 453 8.23 29.32 -2.61
N PHE A 454 8.50 30.38 -3.37
CA PHE A 454 7.89 30.61 -4.68
C PHE A 454 8.15 29.46 -5.65
N THR A 455 9.42 29.06 -5.78
CA THR A 455 9.82 27.96 -6.68
C THR A 455 9.11 26.67 -6.29
N LEU A 456 9.12 26.30 -5.01
CA LEU A 456 8.50 25.06 -4.55
C LEU A 456 6.98 25.07 -4.71
N PHE A 457 6.32 26.19 -4.40
CA PHE A 457 4.88 26.33 -4.60
C PHE A 457 4.51 26.26 -6.09
N LYS A 458 5.25 26.98 -6.96
CA LYS A 458 5.03 26.98 -8.41
C LYS A 458 5.18 25.59 -9.03
N TYR A 459 6.18 24.82 -8.59
CA TYR A 459 6.46 23.48 -9.11
C TYR A 459 5.91 22.34 -8.26
N GLN A 460 5.07 22.63 -7.26
CA GLN A 460 4.54 21.67 -6.29
C GLN A 460 4.00 20.38 -6.94
N LYS A 461 3.20 20.52 -8.00
CA LYS A 461 2.65 19.36 -8.74
C LYS A 461 3.74 18.48 -9.34
N TYR A 462 4.79 19.07 -9.91
CA TYR A 462 5.92 18.32 -10.47
C TYR A 462 6.74 17.64 -9.39
N LEU A 463 6.92 18.28 -8.23
CA LEU A 463 7.59 17.69 -7.08
C LEU A 463 6.81 16.48 -6.52
N GLN A 464 5.47 16.53 -6.52
CA GLN A 464 4.64 15.37 -6.16
C GLN A 464 4.83 14.21 -7.13
N TRP A 465 4.87 14.47 -8.44
CA TRP A 465 5.17 13.44 -9.43
C TRP A 465 6.58 12.86 -9.25
N PHE A 466 7.57 13.70 -8.96
CA PHE A 466 8.93 13.27 -8.67
C PHE A 466 9.01 12.42 -7.39
N ASN A 467 8.26 12.77 -6.35
CA ASN A 467 8.13 11.99 -5.10
C ASN A 467 7.52 10.59 -5.37
N ILE A 468 6.49 10.50 -6.22
CA ILE A 468 5.92 9.22 -6.65
C ILE A 468 6.92 8.40 -7.48
N PHE A 469 7.67 9.05 -8.38
CA PHE A 469 8.72 8.36 -9.13
C PHE A 469 9.82 7.81 -8.19
N ALA A 470 10.20 8.56 -7.16
CA ALA A 470 11.13 8.11 -6.13
C ALA A 470 10.64 6.87 -5.39
N TYR A 471 9.35 6.82 -5.04
CA TYR A 471 8.73 5.61 -4.48
C TYR A 471 8.92 4.40 -5.39
N PHE A 472 8.65 4.53 -6.69
CA PHE A 472 8.80 3.42 -7.63
C PHE A 472 10.26 3.00 -7.83
N TRP A 473 11.19 3.95 -7.95
CA TRP A 473 12.59 3.63 -8.22
C TRP A 473 13.33 3.09 -7.00
N ILE A 474 13.21 3.75 -5.84
CA ILE A 474 13.83 3.26 -4.60
C ILE A 474 13.18 1.94 -4.20
N GLY A 475 11.85 1.80 -4.34
CA GLY A 475 11.16 0.55 -4.03
C GLY A 475 11.56 -0.62 -4.95
N ALA A 476 11.67 -0.37 -6.26
CA ALA A 476 12.18 -1.38 -7.20
C ALA A 476 13.65 -1.71 -6.96
N PHE A 477 14.46 -0.75 -6.51
CA PHE A 477 15.85 -0.96 -6.13
C PHE A 477 15.97 -1.86 -4.90
N LEU A 478 15.19 -1.61 -3.84
CA LEU A 478 15.18 -2.43 -2.63
C LEU A 478 14.80 -3.89 -2.92
N TYR A 479 13.77 -4.10 -3.75
CA TYR A 479 13.37 -5.44 -4.17
C TYR A 479 14.45 -6.14 -5.01
N ALA A 480 15.05 -5.43 -5.97
CA ALA A 480 16.13 -5.97 -6.80
C ALA A 480 17.41 -6.27 -5.98
N PHE A 481 17.69 -5.48 -4.95
CA PHE A 481 18.77 -5.70 -4.01
C PHE A 481 18.57 -7.01 -3.23
N GLU A 482 17.36 -7.28 -2.77
CA GLU A 482 17.02 -8.56 -2.15
C GLU A 482 17.30 -9.73 -3.09
N GLU A 483 16.78 -9.67 -4.32
CA GLU A 483 16.91 -10.75 -5.30
C GLU A 483 18.37 -11.08 -5.61
N ILE A 484 19.20 -10.07 -5.92
CA ILE A 484 20.59 -10.31 -6.28
C ILE A 484 21.44 -10.81 -5.10
N VAL A 485 21.16 -10.35 -3.87
CA VAL A 485 21.86 -10.84 -2.67
C VAL A 485 21.52 -12.30 -2.42
N LEU A 486 20.24 -12.67 -2.47
CA LEU A 486 19.80 -14.06 -2.33
C LEU A 486 20.38 -14.93 -3.44
N ALA A 487 20.41 -14.43 -4.67
CA ALA A 487 21.04 -15.14 -5.77
C ALA A 487 22.53 -15.39 -5.53
N GLY A 488 23.24 -14.41 -4.97
CA GLY A 488 24.64 -14.57 -4.58
C GLY A 488 24.83 -15.70 -3.56
N VAL A 489 24.00 -15.73 -2.51
CA VAL A 489 24.03 -16.78 -1.47
C VAL A 489 23.83 -18.17 -2.07
N PHE A 490 22.78 -18.37 -2.85
CA PHE A 490 22.45 -19.70 -3.39
C PHE A 490 23.35 -20.11 -4.55
N SER A 491 23.92 -19.15 -5.29
CA SER A 491 24.94 -19.45 -6.30
C SER A 491 26.25 -19.90 -5.66
N ASP A 492 26.67 -19.30 -4.54
CA ASP A 492 27.84 -19.74 -3.78
C ASP A 492 27.68 -21.18 -3.30
N TYR A 493 26.48 -21.53 -2.80
CA TYR A 493 26.14 -22.91 -2.46
C TYR A 493 26.29 -23.85 -3.68
N TYR A 494 25.69 -23.50 -4.82
CA TYR A 494 25.70 -24.35 -6.02
C TYR A 494 27.13 -24.62 -6.53
N TRP A 495 27.96 -23.58 -6.60
CA TRP A 495 29.32 -23.66 -7.15
C TRP A 495 30.37 -24.15 -6.13
N SER A 496 29.98 -24.42 -4.89
CA SER A 496 30.88 -24.95 -3.86
C SER A 496 31.22 -26.43 -4.10
N ASN A 497 32.51 -26.76 -4.07
CA ASN A 497 33.00 -28.14 -4.28
C ASN A 497 32.62 -29.10 -3.14
N ASP A 498 32.29 -28.59 -1.96
CA ASP A 498 31.85 -29.37 -0.80
C ASP A 498 30.71 -28.63 -0.09
N LYS A 499 29.48 -29.14 -0.27
CA LYS A 499 28.22 -28.49 0.09
C LYS A 499 28.06 -28.19 1.58
N THR A 500 28.89 -28.79 2.45
CA THR A 500 28.81 -28.61 3.90
C THR A 500 30.08 -28.04 4.53
N ARG A 501 31.25 -28.09 3.86
CA ARG A 501 32.53 -27.66 4.45
C ARG A 501 33.21 -26.47 3.76
N LYS A 502 32.76 -26.06 2.57
CA LYS A 502 33.41 -25.00 1.77
C LYS A 502 32.52 -23.80 1.45
N MET A 503 31.30 -23.75 1.97
CA MET A 503 30.49 -22.52 1.93
C MET A 503 31.11 -21.46 2.83
N SER A 504 31.02 -20.18 2.44
CA SER A 504 31.46 -19.09 3.31
C SER A 504 30.75 -19.16 4.67
N PRO A 505 31.45 -18.96 5.81
CA PRO A 505 30.86 -19.09 7.14
C PRO A 505 29.70 -18.10 7.38
N LEU A 506 29.70 -16.96 6.66
CA LEU A 506 28.65 -15.94 6.70
C LEU A 506 28.20 -15.61 5.27
N PRO A 507 27.42 -16.51 4.63
CA PRO A 507 27.15 -16.42 3.19
C PRO A 507 26.30 -15.19 2.84
N LEU A 508 25.34 -14.82 3.69
CA LEU A 508 24.53 -13.62 3.50
C LEU A 508 25.38 -12.34 3.51
N LEU A 509 26.20 -12.14 4.54
CA LEU A 509 27.03 -10.93 4.68
C LEU A 509 28.06 -10.83 3.55
N ASN A 510 28.67 -11.95 3.17
CA ASN A 510 29.58 -11.99 2.03
C ASN A 510 28.87 -11.59 0.73
N SER A 511 27.67 -12.11 0.48
CA SER A 511 26.87 -11.74 -0.70
C SER A 511 26.50 -10.25 -0.69
N ILE A 512 26.05 -9.72 0.45
CA ILE A 512 25.76 -8.29 0.63
C ILE A 512 26.99 -7.45 0.28
N PHE A 513 28.16 -7.81 0.82
CA PHE A 513 29.41 -7.08 0.55
C PHE A 513 29.77 -7.08 -0.94
N ILE A 514 29.69 -8.23 -1.60
CA ILE A 514 29.95 -8.36 -3.04
C ILE A 514 28.98 -7.49 -3.86
N VAL A 515 27.69 -7.55 -3.53
CA VAL A 515 26.65 -6.79 -4.23
C VAL A 515 26.85 -5.29 -4.06
N ILE A 516 27.10 -4.81 -2.83
CA ILE A 516 27.35 -3.39 -2.55
C ILE A 516 28.62 -2.91 -3.26
N ARG A 517 29.69 -3.72 -3.24
CA ARG A 517 30.98 -3.29 -3.79
C ARG A 517 31.01 -3.26 -5.32
N TYR A 518 30.30 -4.19 -5.98
CA TYR A 518 30.47 -4.44 -7.41
C TYR A 518 29.19 -4.28 -8.23
N HIS A 519 27.99 -4.47 -7.67
CA HIS A 519 26.79 -4.69 -8.49
C HIS A 519 25.64 -3.68 -8.29
N ILE A 520 25.83 -2.61 -7.49
CA ILE A 520 24.80 -1.57 -7.30
C ILE A 520 24.36 -0.93 -8.62
N GLY A 521 25.29 -0.70 -9.56
CA GLY A 521 24.94 -0.10 -10.87
C GLY A 521 23.96 -0.96 -11.67
N SER A 522 24.14 -2.28 -11.67
CA SER A 522 23.22 -3.20 -12.35
C SER A 522 21.84 -3.23 -11.70
N ILE A 523 21.78 -3.13 -10.37
CA ILE A 523 20.52 -3.04 -9.61
C ILE A 523 19.81 -1.73 -9.96
N ALA A 524 20.53 -0.61 -9.95
CA ALA A 524 20.02 0.71 -10.30
C ALA A 524 19.48 0.75 -11.74
N PHE A 525 20.16 0.11 -12.69
CA PHE A 525 19.70 0.03 -14.07
C PHE A 525 18.43 -0.81 -14.21
N GLY A 526 18.42 -2.03 -13.64
CA GLY A 526 17.24 -2.90 -13.69
C GLY A 526 16.03 -2.30 -12.98
N SER A 527 16.23 -1.66 -11.83
CA SER A 527 15.16 -1.00 -11.08
C SER A 527 14.62 0.24 -11.78
N LEU A 528 15.47 1.01 -12.48
CA LEU A 528 15.05 2.18 -13.27
C LEU A 528 14.11 1.78 -14.41
N LEU A 529 14.38 0.67 -15.10
CA LEU A 529 13.50 0.15 -16.15
C LEU A 529 12.11 -0.16 -15.59
N ILE A 530 12.04 -0.86 -14.47
CA ILE A 530 10.75 -1.20 -13.82
C ILE A 530 10.04 0.08 -13.35
N ALA A 531 10.76 1.00 -12.71
CA ALA A 531 10.19 2.24 -12.19
C ALA A 531 9.62 3.13 -13.30
N SER A 532 10.34 3.24 -14.42
CA SER A 532 9.90 4.01 -15.59
C SER A 532 8.60 3.44 -16.17
N LEU A 533 8.49 2.11 -16.31
CA LEU A 533 7.28 1.45 -16.81
C LEU A 533 6.09 1.64 -15.86
N ARG A 534 6.32 1.55 -14.54
CA ARG A 534 5.28 1.83 -13.54
C ARG A 534 4.80 3.27 -13.59
N PHE A 535 5.73 4.21 -13.73
CA PHE A 535 5.42 5.62 -13.79
C PHE A 535 4.64 5.99 -15.08
N ILE A 536 5.05 5.46 -16.23
CA ILE A 536 4.32 5.64 -17.49
C ILE A 536 2.89 5.10 -17.36
N ARG A 537 2.71 3.90 -16.78
CA ARG A 537 1.37 3.35 -16.56
C ARG A 537 0.52 4.23 -15.63
N LEU A 538 1.12 4.74 -14.55
CA LEU A 538 0.44 5.66 -13.65
C LEU A 538 -0.01 6.94 -14.39
N LEU A 539 0.88 7.51 -15.22
CA LEU A 539 0.58 8.71 -16.01
C LEU A 539 -0.55 8.44 -17.03
N LEU A 540 -0.51 7.31 -17.75
CA LEU A 540 -1.56 6.93 -18.70
C LEU A 540 -2.92 6.78 -18.01
N ASN A 541 -2.96 6.17 -16.82
CA ASN A 541 -4.18 6.01 -16.05
C ASN A 541 -4.71 7.37 -15.54
N TYR A 542 -3.81 8.24 -15.06
CA TYR A 542 -4.16 9.59 -14.63
C TYR A 542 -4.72 10.43 -15.78
N LEU A 543 -4.09 10.39 -16.95
CA LEU A 543 -4.56 11.10 -18.15
C LEU A 543 -5.93 10.56 -18.60
N ASN A 544 -6.11 9.24 -18.61
CA ASN A 544 -7.39 8.63 -18.94
C ASN A 544 -8.51 9.10 -18.00
N GLU A 545 -8.26 9.17 -16.69
CA GLU A 545 -9.24 9.68 -15.73
C GLU A 545 -9.51 11.18 -15.92
N LYS A 546 -8.47 11.99 -16.17
CA LYS A 546 -8.66 13.45 -16.34
C LYS A 546 -9.41 13.78 -17.63
N LEU A 547 -9.06 13.13 -18.74
CA LEU A 547 -9.73 13.31 -20.02
C LEU A 547 -11.16 12.79 -19.99
N SER A 548 -11.42 11.73 -19.21
CA SER A 548 -12.78 11.22 -19.03
C SER A 548 -13.75 12.26 -18.43
N LYS A 549 -13.23 13.24 -17.69
CA LYS A 549 -14.01 14.32 -17.06
C LYS A 549 -14.21 15.54 -17.96
N VAL A 550 -13.48 15.67 -19.07
CA VAL A 550 -13.54 16.84 -19.96
C VAL A 550 -14.26 16.50 -21.26
N ASP A 551 -13.89 15.38 -21.90
CA ASP A 551 -14.47 14.93 -23.18
C ASP A 551 -14.70 13.42 -23.17
N ASP A 552 -15.89 12.96 -23.59
CA ASP A 552 -16.25 11.54 -23.65
C ASP A 552 -15.74 10.86 -24.95
N ASN A 553 -14.51 11.16 -25.36
CA ASN A 553 -13.92 10.59 -26.57
C ASN A 553 -13.52 9.12 -26.34
N ILE A 554 -14.40 8.21 -26.77
CA ILE A 554 -14.26 6.74 -26.66
C ILE A 554 -12.92 6.25 -27.22
N ILE A 555 -12.44 6.84 -28.33
CA ILE A 555 -11.19 6.46 -29.01
C ILE A 555 -9.97 6.71 -28.10
N PHE A 556 -9.87 7.90 -27.49
CA PHE A 556 -8.76 8.23 -26.60
C PHE A 556 -8.75 7.31 -25.36
N ARG A 557 -9.93 7.03 -24.80
CA ARG A 557 -10.06 6.10 -23.66
C ARG A 557 -9.62 4.67 -24.04
N PHE A 558 -9.99 4.21 -25.23
CA PHE A 558 -9.55 2.92 -25.75
C PHE A 558 -8.02 2.87 -25.91
N ILE A 559 -7.42 3.88 -26.53
CA ILE A 559 -5.96 3.97 -26.72
C ILE A 559 -5.21 3.94 -25.38
N PHE A 560 -5.62 4.75 -24.40
CA PHE A 560 -4.96 4.76 -23.09
C PHE A 560 -5.09 3.42 -22.36
N LYS A 561 -6.25 2.77 -22.42
CA LYS A 561 -6.43 1.42 -21.85
C LYS A 561 -5.55 0.38 -22.54
N CYS A 562 -5.46 0.41 -23.87
CA CYS A 562 -4.59 -0.47 -24.63
C CYS A 562 -3.11 -0.25 -24.30
N LEU A 563 -2.64 1.00 -24.29
CA LEU A 563 -1.25 1.33 -23.90
C LEU A 563 -0.95 0.92 -22.46
N SER A 564 -1.88 1.18 -21.52
CA SER A 564 -1.74 0.77 -20.11
C SER A 564 -1.59 -0.76 -19.99
N CYS A 565 -2.33 -1.53 -20.79
CA CYS A 565 -2.19 -2.99 -20.88
C CYS A 565 -0.82 -3.40 -21.46
N ILE A 566 -0.36 -2.78 -22.55
CA ILE A 566 0.96 -3.05 -23.15
C ILE A 566 2.08 -2.78 -22.14
N PHE A 567 2.05 -1.63 -21.46
CA PHE A 567 3.04 -1.28 -20.44
C PHE A 567 2.95 -2.18 -19.21
N TRP A 568 1.76 -2.66 -18.84
CA TRP A 568 1.62 -3.68 -17.80
C TRP A 568 2.27 -5.01 -18.20
N CYS A 569 2.03 -5.50 -19.42
CA CYS A 569 2.68 -6.71 -19.95
C CYS A 569 4.20 -6.54 -19.99
N PHE A 570 4.67 -5.37 -20.44
CA PHE A 570 6.09 -5.08 -20.53
C PHE A 570 6.74 -4.95 -19.15
N GLU A 571 6.09 -4.34 -18.16
CA GLU A 571 6.57 -4.33 -16.77
C GLU A 571 6.73 -5.77 -16.24
N LYS A 572 5.75 -6.64 -16.48
CA LYS A 572 5.82 -8.04 -16.04
C LYS A 572 6.96 -8.79 -16.70
N PHE A 573 7.15 -8.61 -18.01
CA PHE A 573 8.24 -9.23 -18.75
C PHE A 573 9.61 -8.74 -18.26
N ILE A 574 9.79 -7.42 -18.07
CA ILE A 574 11.05 -6.85 -17.56
C ILE A 574 11.30 -7.31 -16.11
N LYS A 575 10.28 -7.32 -15.25
CA LYS A 575 10.44 -7.84 -13.88
C LYS A 575 10.89 -9.30 -13.89
N PHE A 576 10.28 -10.13 -14.72
CA PHE A 576 10.67 -11.51 -14.92
C PHE A 576 12.12 -11.64 -15.39
N LEU A 577 12.51 -10.85 -16.40
CA LEU A 577 13.85 -10.90 -16.98
C LEU A 577 14.92 -10.46 -15.97
N ASN A 578 14.69 -9.35 -15.25
CA ASN A 578 15.59 -8.80 -14.25
C ASN A 578 15.85 -9.82 -13.13
N LYS A 579 14.79 -10.39 -12.56
CA LYS A 579 14.88 -11.38 -11.47
C LYS A 579 15.84 -12.52 -11.82
N ASN A 580 15.75 -13.04 -13.04
CA ASN A 580 16.59 -14.14 -13.48
C ASN A 580 17.99 -13.67 -13.91
N ALA A 581 18.12 -12.48 -14.52
CA ALA A 581 19.40 -11.90 -14.90
C ALA A 581 20.30 -11.67 -13.67
N TYR A 582 19.73 -11.22 -12.54
CA TYR A 582 20.45 -11.02 -11.29
C TYR A 582 21.18 -12.27 -10.79
N VAL A 583 20.70 -13.48 -11.14
CA VAL A 583 21.40 -14.73 -10.83
C VAL A 583 22.78 -14.78 -11.48
N LEU A 584 22.88 -14.51 -12.78
CA LEU A 584 24.17 -14.53 -13.48
C LEU A 584 25.06 -13.35 -13.08
N ILE A 585 24.47 -12.19 -12.76
CA ILE A 585 25.24 -11.05 -12.23
C ILE A 585 25.89 -11.45 -10.91
N ALA A 586 25.14 -12.02 -9.97
CA ALA A 586 25.66 -12.45 -8.69
C ALA A 586 26.70 -13.58 -8.81
N ALA A 587 26.41 -14.60 -9.64
CA ALA A 587 27.26 -15.77 -9.80
C ALA A 587 28.56 -15.48 -10.57
N ARG A 588 28.52 -14.66 -11.63
CA ARG A 588 29.65 -14.46 -12.56
C ARG A 588 30.23 -13.05 -12.59
N GLY A 589 29.50 -12.07 -12.08
CA GLY A 589 29.89 -10.66 -12.14
C GLY A 589 29.72 -10.01 -13.52
N TYR A 590 28.77 -10.48 -14.32
CA TYR A 590 28.44 -9.84 -15.61
C TYR A 590 27.71 -8.51 -15.41
N GLY A 591 27.90 -7.56 -16.32
CA GLY A 591 27.00 -6.39 -16.43
C GLY A 591 25.59 -6.79 -16.84
N PHE A 592 24.61 -5.93 -16.56
CA PHE A 592 23.19 -6.26 -16.66
C PHE A 592 22.78 -6.75 -18.06
N CYS A 593 23.10 -6.01 -19.12
CA CYS A 593 22.70 -6.38 -20.49
C CYS A 593 23.29 -7.73 -20.93
N LYS A 594 24.54 -8.01 -20.55
CA LYS A 594 25.20 -9.28 -20.86
C LYS A 594 24.55 -10.45 -20.12
N ALA A 595 24.26 -10.28 -18.83
CA ALA A 595 23.57 -11.28 -18.02
C ALA A 595 22.17 -11.57 -18.58
N THR A 596 21.40 -10.52 -18.86
CA THR A 596 20.06 -10.58 -19.44
C THR A 596 20.03 -11.35 -20.75
N ARG A 597 20.95 -11.06 -21.69
CA ARG A 597 21.04 -11.78 -22.98
C ARG A 597 21.31 -13.27 -22.79
N LYS A 598 22.23 -13.63 -21.89
CA LYS A 598 22.54 -15.04 -21.59
C LYS A 598 21.35 -15.77 -20.97
N VAL A 599 20.76 -15.20 -19.92
CA VAL A 599 19.61 -15.80 -19.22
C VAL A 599 18.43 -16.00 -20.16
N PHE A 600 18.14 -15.01 -21.00
CA PHE A 600 17.07 -15.13 -22.00
C PHE A 600 17.33 -16.28 -22.97
N GLY A 601 18.57 -16.45 -23.43
CA GLY A 601 18.97 -17.61 -24.24
C GLY A 601 18.74 -18.94 -23.51
N TYR A 602 19.17 -19.04 -22.26
CA TYR A 602 18.97 -20.24 -21.43
C TYR A 602 17.50 -20.60 -21.25
N MET A 603 16.65 -19.60 -21.00
CA MET A 603 15.21 -19.78 -20.87
C MET A 603 14.58 -20.27 -22.17
N LEU A 604 14.90 -19.66 -23.32
CA LEU A 604 14.32 -20.06 -24.60
C LEU A 604 14.74 -21.49 -24.98
N SER A 605 16.02 -21.83 -24.86
CA SER A 605 16.53 -23.17 -25.17
C SER A 605 15.99 -24.26 -24.24
N ASN A 606 15.52 -23.89 -23.04
CA ASN A 606 15.00 -24.83 -22.04
C ASN A 606 13.59 -24.44 -21.55
N CYS A 607 12.76 -23.85 -22.42
CA CYS A 607 11.51 -23.21 -22.03
C CYS A 607 10.56 -24.14 -21.25
N LEU A 608 10.38 -25.38 -21.73
CA LEU A 608 9.55 -26.37 -21.04
C LEU A 608 10.06 -26.73 -19.64
N ARG A 609 11.40 -26.86 -19.46
CA ARG A 609 11.98 -27.16 -18.15
C ARG A 609 11.80 -25.97 -17.19
N PHE A 610 12.08 -24.77 -17.69
CA PHE A 610 11.91 -23.53 -16.94
C PHE A 610 10.45 -23.34 -16.50
N PHE A 611 9.49 -23.53 -17.42
CA PHE A 611 8.06 -23.42 -17.14
C PHE A 611 7.64 -24.42 -16.07
N VAL A 612 7.96 -25.70 -16.23
CA VAL A 612 7.61 -26.75 -15.26
C VAL A 612 8.15 -26.42 -13.87
N ILE A 613 9.42 -26.02 -13.75
CA ILE A 613 10.02 -25.72 -12.44
C ILE A 613 9.36 -24.51 -11.78
N THR A 614 9.10 -23.45 -12.55
CA THR A 614 8.45 -22.24 -12.05
C THR A 614 7.05 -22.56 -11.53
N GLN A 615 6.25 -23.26 -12.34
CA GLN A 615 4.87 -23.63 -11.97
C GLN A 615 4.81 -24.61 -10.80
N LEU A 616 5.71 -25.59 -10.74
CA LEU A 616 5.81 -26.51 -9.61
C LEU A 616 6.15 -25.77 -8.31
N THR A 617 7.11 -24.85 -8.37
CA THR A 617 7.53 -24.07 -7.20
C THR A 617 6.37 -23.23 -6.68
N GLU A 618 5.69 -22.50 -7.57
CA GLU A 618 4.52 -21.69 -7.21
C GLU A 618 3.41 -22.53 -6.59
N LEU A 619 3.08 -23.69 -7.18
CA LEU A 619 2.07 -24.60 -6.66
C LEU A 619 2.40 -25.09 -5.24
N ILE A 620 3.64 -25.54 -5.01
CA ILE A 620 4.08 -26.07 -3.71
C ILE A 620 4.00 -24.98 -2.64
N LEU A 621 4.48 -23.77 -2.95
CA LEU A 621 4.45 -22.65 -2.01
C LEU A 621 3.02 -22.17 -1.72
N ILE A 622 2.11 -22.19 -2.71
CA ILE A 622 0.68 -21.91 -2.49
C ILE A 622 0.06 -22.97 -1.57
N CYS A 623 0.29 -24.26 -1.85
CA CYS A 623 -0.19 -25.34 -1.00
C CYS A 623 0.32 -25.19 0.43
N GLY A 624 1.63 -24.93 0.61
CA GLY A 624 2.22 -24.68 1.92
C GLY A 624 1.55 -23.51 2.64
N THR A 625 1.28 -22.42 1.94
CA THR A 625 0.63 -21.23 2.52
C THR A 625 -0.77 -21.57 3.02
N ILE A 626 -1.57 -22.26 2.20
CA ILE A 626 -2.92 -22.69 2.57
C ILE A 626 -2.88 -23.66 3.76
N THR A 627 -2.01 -24.67 3.73
CA THR A 627 -1.88 -25.64 4.82
C THR A 627 -1.48 -24.97 6.13
N ILE A 628 -0.45 -24.10 6.12
CA ILE A 628 0.02 -23.42 7.34
C ILE A 628 -1.03 -22.45 7.87
N CYS A 629 -1.62 -21.61 7.02
CA CYS A 629 -2.65 -20.65 7.46
C CYS A 629 -3.90 -21.35 8.00
N SER A 630 -4.35 -22.42 7.35
CA SER A 630 -5.55 -23.15 7.77
C SER A 630 -5.33 -23.89 9.08
N LEU A 631 -4.18 -24.56 9.24
CA LEU A 631 -3.83 -25.25 10.47
C LEU A 631 -3.67 -24.25 11.62
N ASN A 632 -2.97 -23.13 11.40
CA ASN A 632 -2.76 -22.11 12.44
C ASN A 632 -4.07 -21.45 12.86
N ALA A 633 -4.94 -21.10 11.91
CA ALA A 633 -6.26 -20.53 12.18
C ALA A 633 -7.18 -21.51 12.93
N PHE A 634 -7.13 -22.80 12.58
CA PHE A 634 -7.85 -23.85 13.29
C PHE A 634 -7.38 -23.97 14.75
N LEU A 635 -6.05 -24.03 14.97
CA LEU A 635 -5.49 -24.11 16.32
C LEU A 635 -5.84 -22.86 17.15
N PHE A 636 -5.81 -21.68 16.56
CA PHE A 636 -6.21 -20.42 17.19
C PHE A 636 -7.69 -20.44 17.60
N TYR A 637 -8.59 -20.84 16.70
CA TYR A 637 -10.01 -20.97 17.00
C TYR A 637 -10.26 -21.97 18.15
N ARG A 638 -9.59 -23.13 18.13
CA ARG A 638 -9.67 -24.12 19.21
C ARG A 638 -9.18 -23.58 20.54
N TYR A 639 -8.13 -22.75 20.53
CA TYR A 639 -7.62 -22.10 21.73
C TYR A 639 -8.59 -21.05 22.30
N LEU A 640 -9.23 -20.25 21.45
CA LEU A 640 -10.24 -19.27 21.88
C LEU A 640 -11.45 -19.94 22.52
N ILE A 641 -11.89 -21.09 22.00
CA ILE A 641 -12.94 -21.91 22.62
C ILE A 641 -12.48 -22.42 23.98
N TYR A 642 -11.30 -23.05 24.04
CA TYR A 642 -10.79 -23.66 25.26
C TYR A 642 -10.62 -22.65 26.41
N THR A 643 -10.21 -21.43 26.10
CA THR A 643 -10.00 -20.35 27.08
C THR A 643 -11.25 -19.51 27.37
N ASN A 644 -12.40 -19.83 26.76
CA ASN A 644 -13.64 -19.04 26.82
C ASN A 644 -13.48 -17.56 26.38
N GLN A 645 -12.40 -17.21 25.68
CA GLN A 645 -12.18 -15.86 25.15
C GLN A 645 -13.16 -15.52 24.02
N LEU A 646 -13.64 -16.54 23.28
CA LEU A 646 -14.56 -16.36 22.16
C LEU A 646 -15.86 -15.63 22.57
N ASN A 647 -16.38 -15.93 23.77
CA ASN A 647 -17.61 -15.34 24.29
C ASN A 647 -17.45 -13.89 24.76
N GLN A 648 -16.22 -13.39 24.84
CA GLN A 648 -15.91 -12.01 25.25
C GLN A 648 -15.74 -11.06 24.05
N LEU A 649 -15.78 -11.59 22.82
CA LEU A 649 -15.58 -10.82 21.59
C LEU A 649 -16.92 -10.40 20.99
N ILE A 650 -16.99 -9.15 20.55
CA ILE A 650 -18.17 -8.62 19.86
C ILE A 650 -18.19 -9.12 18.41
N ILE A 651 -17.02 -9.18 17.76
CA ILE A 651 -16.81 -9.68 16.39
C ILE A 651 -15.79 -10.83 16.41
N PRO A 652 -16.23 -12.08 16.67
CA PRO A 652 -15.31 -13.22 16.86
C PRO A 652 -14.42 -13.56 15.66
N TRP A 653 -14.83 -13.22 14.43
CA TRP A 653 -14.06 -13.50 13.22
C TRP A 653 -12.93 -12.48 12.97
N ALA A 654 -13.00 -11.27 13.55
CA ALA A 654 -12.03 -10.20 13.25
C ALA A 654 -10.59 -10.56 13.67
N PRO A 655 -10.32 -11.06 14.90
CA PRO A 655 -8.99 -11.51 15.28
C PRO A 655 -8.45 -12.66 14.40
N MET A 656 -9.33 -13.54 13.92
CA MET A 656 -8.96 -14.65 13.03
C MET A 656 -8.51 -14.12 11.66
N VAL A 657 -9.23 -13.16 11.09
CA VAL A 657 -8.84 -12.52 9.82
C VAL A 657 -7.50 -11.79 9.97
N VAL A 658 -7.30 -11.05 11.07
CA VAL A 658 -6.03 -10.38 11.36
C VAL A 658 -4.88 -11.39 11.47
N LEU A 659 -5.08 -12.48 12.22
CA LEU A 659 -4.08 -13.55 12.34
C LEU A 659 -3.74 -14.18 10.98
N ILE A 660 -4.75 -14.53 10.18
CA ILE A 660 -4.54 -15.11 8.84
C ILE A 660 -3.78 -14.13 7.95
N ALA A 661 -4.14 -12.85 7.94
CA ALA A 661 -3.49 -11.83 7.13
C ALA A 661 -2.02 -11.63 7.51
N LEU A 662 -1.73 -11.51 8.81
CA LEU A 662 -0.36 -11.35 9.31
C LEU A 662 0.49 -12.61 9.08
N ASN A 663 -0.09 -13.79 9.29
CA ASN A 663 0.61 -15.06 9.04
C ASN A 663 0.88 -15.29 7.55
N TYR A 664 -0.09 -14.98 6.68
CA TYR A 664 0.10 -15.00 5.22
C TYR A 664 1.25 -14.09 4.81
N LEU A 665 1.34 -12.89 5.39
CA LEU A 665 2.44 -11.97 5.13
C LEU A 665 3.77 -12.60 5.54
N ILE A 666 3.91 -13.14 6.75
CA ILE A 666 5.14 -13.81 7.21
C ILE A 666 5.54 -14.97 6.28
N ILE A 667 4.59 -15.82 5.91
CA ILE A 667 4.84 -16.98 5.03
C ILE A 667 5.28 -16.52 3.65
N SER A 668 4.60 -15.52 3.07
CA SER A 668 4.93 -14.96 1.76
C SER A 668 6.36 -14.44 1.70
N ILE A 669 6.81 -13.79 2.77
CA ILE A 669 8.19 -13.29 2.92
C ILE A 669 9.19 -14.43 2.81
N CYS A 670 9.05 -15.46 3.64
CA CYS A 670 9.99 -16.58 3.63
C CYS A 670 9.90 -17.40 2.34
N PHE A 671 8.71 -17.62 1.80
CA PHE A 671 8.53 -18.35 0.55
C PHE A 671 9.11 -17.62 -0.65
N SER A 672 9.20 -16.29 -0.61
CA SER A 672 9.92 -15.51 -1.63
C SER A 672 11.42 -15.86 -1.66
N THR A 673 12.03 -16.10 -0.49
CA THR A 673 13.43 -16.55 -0.37
C THR A 673 13.61 -17.93 -1.00
N PHE A 674 12.69 -18.86 -0.75
CA PHE A 674 12.71 -20.20 -1.34
C PHE A 674 12.54 -20.17 -2.87
N ASP A 675 11.60 -19.37 -3.36
CA ASP A 675 11.42 -19.15 -4.81
C ASP A 675 12.71 -18.64 -5.48
N MET A 676 13.42 -17.72 -4.82
CA MET A 676 14.69 -17.23 -5.33
C MET A 676 15.79 -18.30 -5.30
N ALA A 677 15.80 -19.18 -4.29
CA ALA A 677 16.72 -20.31 -4.24
C ALA A 677 16.52 -21.26 -5.43
N VAL A 678 15.27 -21.67 -5.71
CA VAL A 678 14.97 -22.58 -6.83
C VAL A 678 15.40 -21.97 -8.17
N LYS A 679 15.06 -20.69 -8.41
CA LYS A 679 15.47 -19.97 -9.62
C LYS A 679 16.98 -19.88 -9.76
N THR A 680 17.68 -19.62 -8.66
CA THR A 680 19.14 -19.53 -8.65
C THR A 680 19.80 -20.86 -8.99
N ILE A 681 19.37 -21.94 -8.34
CA ILE A 681 19.87 -23.29 -8.60
C ILE A 681 19.60 -23.70 -10.06
N PHE A 682 18.42 -23.38 -10.58
CA PHE A 682 18.07 -23.70 -11.97
C PHE A 682 18.93 -22.95 -12.99
N ILE A 683 19.11 -21.63 -12.82
CA ILE A 683 19.95 -20.85 -13.74
C ILE A 683 21.42 -21.23 -13.62
N CYS A 684 21.93 -21.51 -12.41
CA CYS A 684 23.29 -22.04 -12.24
C CYS A 684 23.45 -23.41 -12.91
N PHE A 685 22.44 -24.26 -12.85
CA PHE A 685 22.40 -25.52 -13.60
C PHE A 685 22.47 -25.33 -15.11
N LEU A 686 21.72 -24.35 -15.67
CA LEU A 686 21.80 -24.07 -17.10
C LEU A 686 23.16 -23.51 -17.52
N GLU A 687 23.77 -22.63 -16.70
CA GLU A 687 25.14 -22.15 -16.95
C GLU A 687 26.16 -23.30 -16.83
N ASP A 688 26.02 -24.21 -15.87
CA ASP A 688 26.88 -25.41 -15.72
C ASP A 688 26.83 -26.29 -16.97
N LEU A 689 25.64 -26.46 -17.56
CA LEU A 689 25.49 -27.21 -18.81
C LEU A 689 26.11 -26.53 -20.03
N ASP A 690 26.25 -25.21 -20.02
CA ASP A 690 26.78 -24.41 -21.12
C ASP A 690 28.32 -24.33 -21.07
N ILE A 691 28.90 -24.21 -19.87
CA ILE A 691 30.35 -23.99 -19.72
C ILE A 691 31.16 -25.25 -19.44
N ASN A 692 30.54 -26.29 -18.88
CA ASN A 692 31.19 -27.55 -18.53
C ASN A 692 30.75 -28.68 -19.47
N ASP A 693 31.67 -29.56 -19.79
CA ASP A 693 31.47 -30.67 -20.74
C ASP A 693 31.55 -32.05 -20.07
N GLY A 694 31.98 -32.12 -18.81
CA GLY A 694 32.14 -33.36 -18.05
C GLY A 694 33.54 -33.98 -18.18
N THR A 695 34.48 -33.30 -18.84
CA THR A 695 35.89 -33.70 -18.90
C THR A 695 36.57 -33.56 -17.53
N VAL A 696 37.78 -34.09 -17.41
CA VAL A 696 38.59 -33.93 -16.18
C VAL A 696 38.95 -32.46 -15.94
N GLU A 697 39.04 -31.67 -17.01
CA GLU A 697 39.36 -30.24 -16.94
C GLU A 697 38.14 -29.37 -16.61
N ARG A 698 36.95 -29.77 -17.10
CA ARG A 698 35.68 -29.05 -16.92
C ARG A 698 34.56 -30.00 -16.48
N PRO A 699 34.65 -30.56 -15.25
CA PRO A 699 33.60 -31.43 -14.73
C PRO A 699 32.33 -30.63 -14.43
N TYR A 700 31.17 -31.26 -14.60
CA TYR A 700 29.90 -30.72 -14.09
C TYR A 700 29.93 -30.66 -12.56
N VAL A 701 29.39 -29.58 -12.00
CA VAL A 701 29.37 -29.34 -10.55
C VAL A 701 28.13 -29.95 -9.90
N MET A 702 27.04 -30.10 -10.65
CA MET A 702 25.79 -30.70 -10.17
C MET A 702 25.95 -32.14 -9.61
N ASN A 703 25.00 -32.55 -8.75
CA ASN A 703 25.01 -33.90 -8.15
C ASN A 703 24.81 -35.02 -9.19
N ASN A 704 25.32 -36.22 -8.86
CA ASN A 704 25.24 -37.43 -9.68
C ASN A 704 23.79 -37.82 -10.04
N ASP A 705 22.83 -37.63 -9.14
CA ASP A 705 21.42 -37.92 -9.44
C ASP A 705 20.90 -37.05 -10.58
N LEU A 706 21.27 -35.76 -10.57
CA LEU A 706 20.89 -34.83 -11.63
C LEU A 706 21.59 -35.16 -12.95
N LEU A 707 22.88 -35.54 -12.90
CA LEU A 707 23.66 -36.02 -14.04
C LEU A 707 23.00 -37.24 -14.69
N ASN A 708 22.63 -38.23 -13.89
CA ASN A 708 21.96 -39.44 -14.35
C ASN A 708 20.60 -39.12 -14.99
N LEU A 709 19.83 -38.19 -14.42
CA LEU A 709 18.52 -37.78 -14.95
C LEU A 709 18.59 -37.09 -16.31
N ILE A 710 19.70 -36.44 -16.63
CA ILE A 710 19.92 -35.78 -17.94
C ILE A 710 20.79 -36.60 -18.89
N GLY A 711 21.20 -37.81 -18.49
CA GLY A 711 22.04 -38.69 -19.30
C GLY A 711 23.47 -38.20 -19.49
N LYS A 712 24.00 -37.36 -18.59
CA LYS A 712 25.38 -36.87 -18.61
C LYS A 712 26.20 -37.52 -17.49
N ALA A 713 27.52 -37.57 -17.64
CA ALA A 713 28.41 -38.11 -16.60
C ALA A 713 29.78 -37.42 -16.62
N ASN A 714 30.38 -37.26 -15.45
CA ASN A 714 31.76 -36.79 -15.32
C ASN A 714 32.76 -37.92 -15.64
N ALA A 715 33.81 -37.62 -16.41
CA ALA A 715 34.84 -38.58 -16.82
C ALA A 715 35.55 -39.26 -15.62
N LEU A 716 35.69 -38.55 -14.51
CA LEU A 716 36.23 -39.06 -13.23
C LEU A 716 35.35 -40.16 -12.61
N ASN A 717 34.02 -40.01 -12.65
CA ASN A 717 33.09 -41.04 -12.15
C ASN A 717 33.19 -42.31 -13.00
N ASN A 718 33.30 -42.18 -14.32
CA ASN A 718 33.48 -43.32 -15.21
C ASN A 718 34.80 -44.06 -14.96
N LYS A 719 35.89 -43.35 -14.63
CA LYS A 719 37.16 -43.98 -14.23
C LYS A 719 37.03 -44.72 -12.88
N ASN A 720 36.39 -44.13 -11.88
CA ASN A 720 36.19 -44.76 -10.57
C ASN A 720 35.29 -45.99 -10.64
N ILE A 721 34.23 -45.96 -11.47
CA ILE A 721 33.34 -47.11 -11.72
C ILE A 721 34.09 -48.22 -12.45
N LYS A 722 34.90 -47.89 -13.47
CA LYS A 722 35.76 -48.87 -14.16
C LYS A 722 36.77 -49.49 -13.21
N GLN A 723 37.41 -48.71 -12.34
CA GLN A 723 38.36 -49.23 -11.34
C GLN A 723 37.68 -50.09 -10.27
N LYS A 724 36.47 -49.75 -9.81
CA LYS A 724 35.67 -50.60 -8.90
C LYS A 724 35.28 -51.92 -9.57
N LYS A 725 34.83 -51.90 -10.83
CA LYS A 725 34.52 -53.12 -11.59
C LYS A 725 35.74 -54.02 -11.79
N VAL A 726 36.90 -53.45 -12.08
CA VAL A 726 38.17 -54.21 -12.20
C VAL A 726 38.61 -54.78 -10.84
N LYS A 727 38.42 -54.05 -9.73
CA LYS A 727 38.70 -54.58 -8.38
C LYS A 727 37.74 -55.70 -7.98
N LEU A 728 36.46 -55.59 -8.30
CA LEU A 728 35.45 -56.64 -8.06
C LEU A 728 35.76 -57.89 -8.90
N GLN A 729 36.08 -57.73 -10.19
CA GLN A 729 36.51 -58.84 -11.05
C GLN A 729 37.79 -59.52 -10.55
N LYS A 730 38.77 -58.75 -10.04
CA LYS A 730 39.98 -59.34 -9.41
C LYS A 730 39.67 -60.07 -8.10
N HIS A 731 38.68 -59.61 -7.33
CA HIS A 731 38.25 -60.26 -6.09
C HIS A 731 37.47 -61.55 -6.35
N ASP A 732 36.72 -61.64 -7.46
CA ASP A 732 36.03 -62.86 -7.89
C ASP A 732 36.98 -63.89 -8.50
N ILE A 733 38.07 -63.44 -9.14
CA ILE A 733 39.13 -64.32 -9.67
C ILE A 733 40.03 -64.86 -8.55
N SER A 734 40.21 -64.15 -7.43
CA SER A 734 41.01 -64.66 -6.29
C SER A 734 40.22 -65.56 -5.32
N LYS A 735 38.92 -65.75 -5.55
CA LYS A 735 38.04 -66.65 -4.78
C LYS A 735 37.72 -67.97 -5.50
N LYS A 736 38.13 -68.08 -6.77
CA LYS A 736 38.30 -69.36 -7.47
C LYS A 736 39.75 -69.78 -7.38
#